data_AF-A0A7R8WGU1-F1
#
_entry.id   AF-A0A7R8WGU1-F1
#
_cell.length_a   1.000
_cell.length_b   1.000
_cell.length_c   1.000
_cell.angle_alpha   90.00
_cell.angle_beta   90.00
_cell.angle_gamma   90.00
#
_symmetry.space_group_name_H-M   'P 1'
#
loop_
_entity.id
_entity.type
_entity.pdbx_description
1 polymer ?
#
loop_
_entity_poly.entity_id
_entity_poly.type
_entity_poly.pdbx_seq_one_letter_code
_entity_poly.pdbx_strand_id
1 'polypeptide(L)'
;MLSSLGLKAGDIVVDPTCGEASLLYEAHQYCAGVCPVGFDYSSEALEKAHNNLQVSPAQIPNPVDFIHMDVSIGLPLRDDSVDAVVGDPPFGVKFGQSLETARMLFLPILSECLRVLRPGGRAVFLMSADQTEAFVNASCLLSESDRRHSRKVWKLLDCQPLSLGVLFLVTLVKGDSLTESLHLKPLPSGHLQSLFQISVSTGSLGPHFDLFPRSLAEILTQFNVDELHLSLTQGQWRHEKWGYQRRPAPVGMELWVWFHKQVAANVSSHWSSLCQTISGLLCASIERVGKERVTDHAQLAFERWDSAEAHPEGVLLKHAMLPREVTCTENLTPWIKLSPCGTKSGVGQLWTAARLLDSHYFSVALDYYRGWSSAAPGGHHLTLSLTVVQEVRSWSLKQLFGSSSGILASCPLSSSALVTVDVSDNFTYPFRLSPAPETLVTLEESGVTLAVYDLKNMGDSGPFNLLASPVQREKVYGLIPLPVITVQRFMTGYGQTHGGIMTKIHNSDRFSTHTVTYTQNIPWFIHMFLHSLKIAVNGEETGAEEMRYVPGVDRERPYLLELKLRLPPKSKAEISFEFETSFLKWTEYPPDANHGFYIPSAVLEFVPNDSRNQTVTLSPHRRQTTEPPQRVTRVYTEALLVTLPTPDFSMPYNVICLACTAVALAFGPLHNLTTKRLMWISPPRSLRQKLTSFLSRFRKTGDEKKEN
;
A
#
# COMPACT_ATOMS: atom_id res chain seq x y z
N MET A 1 -28.96 -6.01 26.52
CA MET A 1 -28.50 -7.29 25.94
C MET A 1 -29.16 -7.55 24.59
N LEU A 2 -30.46 -7.80 24.53
CA LEU A 2 -31.13 -8.23 23.29
C LEU A 2 -31.15 -7.16 22.19
N SER A 3 -31.16 -5.87 22.55
CA SER A 3 -31.09 -4.76 21.59
C SER A 3 -29.81 -4.75 20.75
N SER A 4 -28.69 -5.24 21.27
CA SER A 4 -27.43 -5.28 20.53
C SER A 4 -27.36 -6.42 19.51
N LEU A 5 -28.25 -7.42 19.59
CA LEU A 5 -28.38 -8.51 18.62
C LEU A 5 -29.16 -8.12 17.36
N GLY A 6 -29.91 -7.01 17.40
CA GLY A 6 -30.73 -6.51 16.29
C GLY A 6 -31.54 -7.61 15.57
N LEU A 7 -32.25 -8.39 16.37
CA LEU A 7 -33.09 -9.52 15.95
C LEU A 7 -34.20 -9.08 15.01
N LYS A 8 -34.58 -9.97 14.09
CA LYS A 8 -35.70 -9.82 13.15
C LYS A 8 -36.63 -11.04 13.26
N ALA A 9 -37.89 -10.86 12.86
CA ALA A 9 -38.83 -11.98 12.74
C ALA A 9 -38.28 -13.03 11.75
N GLY A 10 -38.34 -14.31 12.14
CA GLY A 10 -37.77 -15.44 11.42
C GLY A 10 -36.32 -15.78 11.79
N ASP A 11 -35.63 -14.95 12.59
CA ASP A 11 -34.27 -15.27 13.03
C ASP A 11 -34.28 -16.45 14.03
N ILE A 12 -33.35 -17.39 13.85
CA ILE A 12 -33.07 -18.52 14.75
C ILE A 12 -32.17 -18.03 15.88
N VAL A 13 -32.67 -18.11 17.11
CA VAL A 13 -31.96 -17.66 18.32
C VAL A 13 -31.65 -18.85 19.19
N VAL A 14 -30.37 -19.09 19.47
CA VAL A 14 -29.93 -20.23 20.27
C VAL A 14 -29.41 -19.79 21.62
N ASP A 15 -29.83 -20.50 22.66
CA ASP A 15 -29.19 -20.47 23.98
C ASP A 15 -28.57 -21.83 24.30
N PRO A 16 -27.23 -21.95 24.31
CA PRO A 16 -26.53 -23.21 24.52
C PRO A 16 -26.56 -23.68 25.98
N THR A 17 -26.92 -22.82 26.93
CA THR A 17 -26.96 -23.16 28.36
C THR A 17 -28.16 -22.43 28.98
N CYS A 18 -29.35 -22.80 28.51
CA CYS A 18 -30.55 -22.00 28.69
C CYS A 18 -31.11 -22.01 30.12
N GLY A 19 -30.75 -22.98 30.96
CA GLY A 19 -31.26 -23.12 32.31
C GLY A 19 -32.80 -23.13 32.34
N GLU A 20 -33.39 -22.14 33.00
CA GLU A 20 -34.85 -21.95 33.08
C GLU A 20 -35.43 -21.09 31.92
N ALA A 21 -34.62 -20.87 30.87
CA ALA A 21 -34.94 -20.20 29.60
C ALA A 21 -35.34 -18.71 29.70
N SER A 22 -34.84 -17.99 30.69
CA SER A 22 -35.14 -16.56 30.87
C SER A 22 -34.69 -15.70 29.68
N LEU A 23 -33.52 -15.96 29.11
CA LEU A 23 -33.00 -15.19 27.96
C LEU A 23 -33.77 -15.44 26.67
N LEU A 24 -34.19 -16.69 26.42
CA LEU A 24 -35.01 -17.04 25.27
C LEU A 24 -36.41 -16.43 25.36
N TYR A 25 -36.98 -16.37 26.57
CA TYR A 25 -38.25 -15.70 26.82
C TYR A 25 -38.16 -14.20 26.52
N GLU A 26 -37.13 -13.53 27.02
CA GLU A 26 -36.90 -12.10 26.77
C GLU A 26 -36.62 -11.84 25.28
N ALA A 27 -35.88 -12.71 24.59
CA ALA A 27 -35.62 -12.60 23.15
C ALA A 27 -36.92 -12.64 22.34
N HIS A 28 -37.85 -13.51 22.76
CA HIS A 28 -39.17 -13.63 22.17
C HIS A 28 -40.05 -12.40 22.42
N GLN A 29 -40.06 -11.86 23.65
CA GLN A 29 -40.78 -10.62 23.95
C GLN A 29 -40.21 -9.41 23.19
N TYR A 30 -38.89 -9.36 23.03
CA TYR A 30 -38.20 -8.28 22.34
C TYR A 30 -38.50 -8.26 20.83
N CYS A 31 -38.60 -9.44 20.19
CA CYS A 31 -38.91 -9.56 18.77
C CYS A 31 -39.89 -10.71 18.51
N ALA A 32 -41.17 -10.36 18.30
CA ALA A 32 -42.19 -11.34 17.97
C ALA A 32 -41.86 -12.03 16.63
N GLY A 33 -41.85 -13.36 16.63
CA GLY A 33 -41.63 -14.19 15.43
C GLY A 33 -40.20 -14.73 15.26
N VAL A 34 -39.31 -14.56 16.25
CA VAL A 34 -38.05 -15.34 16.30
C VAL A 34 -38.32 -16.83 16.54
N CYS A 35 -37.36 -17.68 16.19
CA CYS A 35 -37.38 -19.13 16.39
C CYS A 35 -36.36 -19.50 17.49
N PRO A 36 -36.75 -19.50 18.77
CA PRO A 36 -35.85 -19.75 19.89
C PRO A 36 -35.62 -21.25 20.12
N VAL A 37 -34.36 -21.65 20.33
CA VAL A 37 -33.97 -23.02 20.66
C VAL A 37 -33.04 -23.02 21.87
N GLY A 38 -33.40 -23.78 22.90
CA GLY A 38 -32.67 -23.88 24.15
C GLY A 38 -32.05 -25.25 24.38
N PHE A 39 -30.80 -25.26 24.82
CA PHE A 39 -30.07 -26.47 25.20
C PHE A 39 -29.67 -26.39 26.67
N ASP A 40 -29.75 -27.51 27.39
CA ASP A 40 -29.19 -27.62 28.73
C ASP A 40 -28.86 -29.07 29.07
N TYR A 41 -27.85 -29.25 29.93
CA TYR A 41 -27.46 -30.56 30.45
C TYR A 41 -28.40 -31.06 31.55
N SER A 42 -29.14 -30.18 32.23
CA SER A 42 -30.04 -30.56 33.31
C SER A 42 -31.46 -30.75 32.80
N SER A 43 -31.95 -31.98 32.84
CA SER A 43 -33.35 -32.29 32.53
C SER A 43 -34.32 -31.56 33.47
N GLU A 44 -33.95 -31.36 34.74
CA GLU A 44 -34.75 -30.62 35.72
C GLU A 44 -34.87 -29.13 35.37
N ALA A 45 -33.80 -28.52 34.85
CA ALA A 45 -33.83 -27.13 34.40
C ALA A 45 -34.73 -26.96 33.18
N LEU A 46 -34.67 -27.88 32.22
CA LEU A 46 -35.55 -27.87 31.04
C LEU A 46 -37.02 -28.11 31.38
N GLU A 47 -37.33 -28.95 32.36
CA GLU A 47 -38.71 -29.09 32.86
C GLU A 47 -39.23 -27.78 33.46
N LYS A 48 -38.39 -27.06 34.23
CA LYS A 48 -38.73 -25.73 34.75
C LYS A 48 -38.90 -24.71 33.63
N ALA A 49 -38.00 -24.71 32.64
CA ALA A 49 -38.10 -23.86 31.45
C ALA A 49 -39.41 -24.10 30.69
N HIS A 50 -39.79 -25.37 30.50
CA HIS A 50 -41.05 -25.74 29.85
C HIS A 50 -42.27 -25.28 30.64
N ASN A 51 -42.27 -25.48 31.96
CA ASN A 51 -43.36 -25.03 32.84
C ASN A 51 -43.47 -23.49 32.88
N ASN A 52 -42.33 -22.78 32.89
CA ASN A 52 -42.30 -21.31 32.87
C ASN A 52 -42.95 -20.75 31.59
N LEU A 53 -42.78 -21.43 30.46
CA LEU A 53 -43.41 -21.04 29.19
C LEU A 53 -44.90 -21.38 29.12
N GLN A 54 -45.36 -22.45 29.78
CA GLN A 54 -46.78 -22.82 29.81
C GLN A 54 -47.64 -21.89 30.68
N VAL A 55 -47.05 -21.25 31.69
CA VAL A 55 -47.75 -20.37 32.64
C VAL A 55 -47.89 -18.92 32.12
N SER A 56 -47.19 -18.57 31.04
CA SER A 56 -47.19 -17.20 30.51
C SER A 56 -48.40 -16.93 29.59
N PRO A 57 -49.22 -15.89 29.84
CA PRO A 57 -50.47 -15.64 29.11
C PRO A 57 -50.30 -15.01 27.72
N ALA A 58 -49.08 -14.86 27.21
CA ALA A 58 -48.81 -14.36 25.87
C ALA A 58 -48.83 -15.53 24.88
N GLN A 59 -49.67 -15.46 23.84
CA GLN A 59 -49.63 -16.38 22.71
C GLN A 59 -48.28 -16.25 21.99
N ILE A 60 -47.33 -17.10 22.35
CA ILE A 60 -46.02 -17.23 21.70
C ILE A 60 -46.29 -17.78 20.28
N PRO A 61 -46.02 -17.03 19.18
CA PRO A 61 -46.34 -17.49 17.83
C PRO A 61 -45.54 -18.71 17.37
N ASN A 62 -44.33 -18.89 17.92
CA ASN A 62 -43.44 -20.02 17.63
C ASN A 62 -43.06 -20.72 18.96
N PRO A 63 -43.32 -22.02 19.14
CA PRO A 63 -42.91 -22.72 20.36
C PRO A 63 -41.38 -22.69 20.52
N VAL A 64 -40.93 -22.63 21.77
CA VAL A 64 -39.50 -22.76 22.10
C VAL A 64 -39.15 -24.24 22.16
N ASP A 65 -38.18 -24.67 21.36
CA ASP A 65 -37.71 -26.05 21.37
C ASP A 65 -36.62 -26.21 22.44
N PHE A 66 -36.82 -27.16 23.36
CA PHE A 66 -35.85 -27.51 24.41
C PHE A 66 -35.23 -28.87 24.17
N ILE A 67 -33.90 -28.93 24.20
CA ILE A 67 -33.15 -30.16 23.90
C ILE A 67 -32.19 -30.45 25.06
N HIS A 68 -32.38 -31.61 25.68
CA HIS A 68 -31.52 -32.10 26.76
C HIS A 68 -30.21 -32.67 26.20
N MET A 69 -29.09 -32.01 26.47
CA MET A 69 -27.77 -32.46 26.06
C MET A 69 -26.61 -31.72 26.71
N ASP A 70 -25.44 -32.36 26.66
CA ASP A 70 -24.16 -31.71 26.92
C ASP A 70 -23.66 -31.00 25.66
N VAL A 71 -23.71 -29.66 25.67
CA VAL A 71 -23.25 -28.84 24.55
C VAL A 71 -21.75 -28.97 24.29
N SER A 72 -20.96 -29.41 25.27
CA SER A 72 -19.52 -29.65 25.05
C SER A 72 -19.23 -30.79 24.08
N ILE A 73 -20.21 -31.66 23.82
CA ILE A 73 -20.11 -32.81 22.90
C ILE A 73 -20.50 -32.41 21.46
N GLY A 74 -21.14 -31.25 21.27
CA GLY A 74 -21.52 -30.72 19.96
C GLY A 74 -23.02 -30.45 19.83
N LEU A 75 -23.38 -29.26 19.33
CA LEU A 75 -24.76 -28.90 19.03
C LEU A 75 -25.27 -29.68 17.79
N PRO A 76 -26.51 -30.20 17.81
CA PRO A 76 -27.11 -30.97 16.72
C PRO A 76 -27.66 -30.03 15.63
N LEU A 77 -26.95 -28.93 15.38
CA LEU A 77 -27.29 -27.89 14.42
C LEU A 77 -26.24 -27.89 13.30
N ARG A 78 -26.67 -27.49 12.10
CA ARG A 78 -25.75 -27.36 10.95
C ARG A 78 -24.84 -26.15 11.15
N ASP A 79 -23.68 -26.19 10.51
CA ASP A 79 -22.81 -25.02 10.42
C ASP A 79 -23.57 -23.87 9.76
N ASP A 80 -23.30 -22.62 10.19
CA ASP A 80 -23.88 -21.40 9.61
C ASP A 80 -25.42 -21.33 9.60
N SER A 81 -26.10 -21.99 10.54
CA SER A 81 -27.56 -22.09 10.57
C SER A 81 -28.26 -21.17 11.60
N VAL A 82 -27.51 -20.51 12.48
CA VAL A 82 -28.05 -19.73 13.61
C VAL A 82 -27.80 -18.25 13.41
N ASP A 83 -28.82 -17.43 13.66
CA ASP A 83 -28.79 -15.99 13.38
C ASP A 83 -28.26 -15.19 14.57
N ALA A 84 -28.60 -15.63 15.79
CA ALA A 84 -28.11 -15.05 17.03
C ALA A 84 -27.89 -16.10 18.11
N VAL A 85 -26.87 -15.87 18.94
CA VAL A 85 -26.63 -16.65 20.16
C VAL A 85 -26.76 -15.75 21.38
N VAL A 86 -27.52 -16.20 22.36
CA VAL A 86 -27.60 -15.59 23.69
C VAL A 86 -27.15 -16.62 24.71
N GLY A 87 -26.50 -16.22 25.79
CA GLY A 87 -26.19 -17.17 26.85
C GLY A 87 -25.81 -16.52 28.15
N ASP A 88 -26.21 -17.17 29.25
CA ASP A 88 -25.69 -16.94 30.59
C ASP A 88 -24.95 -18.20 31.04
N PRO A 89 -23.73 -18.41 30.53
CA PRO A 89 -23.00 -19.65 30.77
C PRO A 89 -22.73 -19.86 32.26
N PRO A 90 -22.75 -21.10 32.76
CA PRO A 90 -22.65 -21.37 34.19
C PRO A 90 -21.28 -21.00 34.75
N PHE A 91 -21.20 -19.90 35.51
CA PHE A 91 -20.00 -19.49 36.23
C PHE A 91 -20.28 -19.31 37.73
N GLY A 92 -19.41 -19.85 38.60
CA GLY A 92 -19.51 -19.59 40.04
C GLY A 92 -18.84 -20.64 40.94
N VAL A 93 -19.02 -20.46 42.25
CA VAL A 93 -18.41 -21.23 43.36
C VAL A 93 -18.55 -22.76 43.21
N LYS A 94 -19.53 -23.25 42.42
CA LYS A 94 -19.77 -24.67 42.14
C LYS A 94 -18.78 -25.31 41.14
N PHE A 95 -18.22 -24.56 40.19
CA PHE A 95 -17.36 -25.11 39.11
C PHE A 95 -15.91 -24.60 39.16
N GLY A 96 -15.61 -23.69 40.09
CA GLY A 96 -14.27 -23.12 40.30
C GLY A 96 -13.94 -21.99 39.32
N GLN A 97 -13.08 -21.06 39.77
CA GLN A 97 -12.61 -19.90 38.98
C GLN A 97 -11.28 -20.17 38.25
N SER A 98 -10.91 -21.45 38.06
CA SER A 98 -9.61 -21.79 37.49
C SER A 98 -9.62 -21.73 35.95
N LEU A 99 -8.46 -21.41 35.36
CA LEU A 99 -8.22 -21.48 33.91
C LEU A 99 -8.50 -22.87 33.32
N GLU A 100 -8.46 -23.91 34.15
CA GLU A 100 -8.71 -25.30 33.76
C GLU A 100 -10.21 -25.58 33.58
N THR A 101 -11.05 -25.06 34.47
CA THR A 101 -12.52 -25.03 34.27
C THR A 101 -12.87 -24.18 33.03
N ALA A 102 -12.18 -23.04 32.84
CA ALA A 102 -12.34 -22.20 31.65
C ALA A 102 -12.08 -22.98 30.35
N ARG A 103 -11.08 -23.86 30.35
CA ARG A 103 -10.71 -24.69 29.20
C ARG A 103 -11.67 -25.87 28.96
N MET A 104 -12.07 -26.57 30.01
CA MET A 104 -12.85 -27.81 29.89
C MET A 104 -14.32 -27.57 29.51
N LEU A 105 -14.90 -26.44 29.94
CA LEU A 105 -16.32 -26.16 29.74
C LEU A 105 -16.58 -25.10 28.66
N PHE A 106 -15.81 -24.02 28.63
CA PHE A 106 -16.17 -22.85 27.81
C PHE A 106 -15.63 -22.94 26.38
N LEU A 107 -14.43 -23.50 26.18
CA LEU A 107 -13.89 -23.67 24.83
C LEU A 107 -14.78 -24.53 23.94
N PRO A 108 -15.30 -25.69 24.39
CA PRO A 108 -16.24 -26.48 23.60
C PRO A 108 -17.53 -25.71 23.27
N ILE A 109 -18.14 -25.04 24.26
CA ILE A 109 -19.39 -24.27 24.07
C ILE A 109 -19.17 -23.13 23.07
N LEU A 110 -18.07 -22.39 23.18
CA LEU A 110 -17.76 -21.29 22.26
C LEU A 110 -17.44 -21.78 20.85
N SER A 111 -16.71 -22.89 20.73
CA SER A 111 -16.42 -23.52 19.45
C SER A 111 -17.72 -23.89 18.72
N GLU A 112 -18.68 -24.46 19.44
CA GLU A 112 -19.97 -24.82 18.87
C GLU A 112 -20.82 -23.61 18.51
N CYS A 113 -20.84 -22.57 19.36
CA CYS A 113 -21.49 -21.30 19.03
C CYS A 113 -20.93 -20.71 17.73
N LEU A 114 -19.61 -20.79 17.50
CA LEU A 114 -18.97 -20.31 16.27
C LEU A 114 -19.31 -21.13 15.05
N ARG A 115 -19.37 -22.44 15.22
CA ARG A 115 -19.70 -23.36 14.14
C ARG A 115 -21.10 -23.07 13.62
N VAL A 116 -22.07 -22.91 14.53
CA VAL A 116 -23.48 -22.76 14.16
C VAL A 116 -23.87 -21.35 13.72
N LEU A 117 -23.19 -20.29 14.18
CA LEU A 117 -23.57 -18.91 13.88
C LEU A 117 -23.29 -18.52 12.42
N ARG A 118 -24.29 -18.01 11.68
CA ARG A 118 -24.14 -17.58 10.28
C ARG A 118 -23.16 -16.40 10.13
N PRO A 119 -22.60 -16.15 8.93
CA PRO A 119 -21.84 -14.92 8.67
C PRO A 119 -22.67 -13.67 8.94
N GLY A 120 -22.14 -12.75 9.76
CA GLY A 120 -22.85 -11.54 10.20
C GLY A 120 -23.83 -11.75 11.36
N GLY A 121 -23.99 -12.99 11.86
CA GLY A 121 -24.69 -13.27 13.10
C GLY A 121 -23.98 -12.67 14.32
N ARG A 122 -24.71 -12.53 15.43
CA ARG A 122 -24.19 -11.93 16.67
C ARG A 122 -24.37 -12.87 17.85
N ALA A 123 -23.36 -12.91 18.71
CA ALA A 123 -23.42 -13.63 19.97
C ALA A 123 -23.27 -12.65 21.14
N VAL A 124 -24.07 -12.82 22.19
CA VAL A 124 -23.99 -12.01 23.41
C VAL A 124 -24.05 -12.91 24.63
N PHE A 125 -23.06 -12.76 25.51
CA PHE A 125 -22.97 -13.51 26.76
C PHE A 125 -23.05 -12.58 27.97
N LEU A 126 -23.72 -13.02 29.03
CA LEU A 126 -23.73 -12.35 30.34
C LEU A 126 -22.62 -12.92 31.21
N MET A 127 -21.75 -12.03 31.71
CA MET A 127 -20.56 -12.41 32.47
C MET A 127 -20.24 -11.37 33.56
N SER A 128 -19.63 -11.79 34.66
CA SER A 128 -19.00 -10.88 35.63
C SER A 128 -17.61 -10.43 35.17
N ALA A 129 -17.08 -9.38 35.82
CA ALA A 129 -15.79 -8.80 35.47
C ALA A 129 -14.62 -9.80 35.59
N ASP A 130 -14.59 -10.64 36.62
CA ASP A 130 -13.52 -11.63 36.81
C ASP A 130 -13.61 -12.78 35.78
N GLN A 131 -14.84 -13.12 35.36
CA GLN A 131 -15.09 -14.16 34.35
C GLN A 131 -14.67 -13.73 32.95
N THR A 132 -14.73 -12.43 32.70
CA THR A 132 -14.32 -11.81 31.43
C THR A 132 -12.85 -12.08 31.12
N GLU A 133 -11.97 -11.95 32.12
CA GLU A 133 -10.53 -12.12 31.92
C GLU A 133 -10.17 -13.56 31.57
N ALA A 134 -10.78 -14.53 32.27
CA ALA A 134 -10.63 -15.95 31.97
C ALA A 134 -11.17 -16.30 30.57
N PHE A 135 -12.29 -15.70 30.18
CA PHE A 135 -12.92 -15.89 28.87
C PHE A 135 -12.10 -15.33 27.72
N VAL A 136 -11.56 -14.11 27.87
CA VAL A 136 -10.66 -13.49 26.88
C VAL A 136 -9.39 -14.33 26.73
N ASN A 137 -8.78 -14.74 27.85
CA ASN A 137 -7.60 -15.60 27.84
C ASN A 137 -7.86 -16.98 27.20
N ALA A 138 -9.03 -17.58 27.43
CA ALA A 138 -9.43 -18.83 26.79
C ALA A 138 -9.69 -18.65 25.28
N SER A 139 -10.36 -17.57 24.85
CA SER A 139 -10.62 -17.30 23.44
C SER A 139 -9.32 -17.16 22.61
N CYS A 140 -8.25 -16.66 23.22
CA CYS A 140 -6.91 -16.60 22.63
C CYS A 140 -6.27 -17.98 22.44
N LEU A 141 -6.72 -19.01 23.17
CA LEU A 141 -6.22 -20.39 23.14
C LEU A 141 -6.96 -21.29 22.13
N LEU A 142 -8.02 -20.80 21.46
CA LEU A 142 -8.68 -21.53 20.37
C LEU A 142 -7.67 -21.85 19.26
N SER A 143 -7.56 -23.12 18.89
CA SER A 143 -6.47 -23.67 18.08
C SER A 143 -6.49 -23.18 16.62
N GLU A 144 -5.33 -23.21 15.95
CA GLU A 144 -5.21 -22.96 14.49
C GLU A 144 -6.09 -23.91 13.63
N SER A 145 -6.48 -25.07 14.16
CA SER A 145 -7.36 -26.04 13.50
C SER A 145 -8.84 -25.64 13.51
N ASP A 146 -9.29 -24.97 14.58
CA ASP A 146 -10.68 -24.48 14.72
C ASP A 146 -10.92 -23.20 13.89
N ARG A 147 -9.86 -22.40 13.72
CA ARG A 147 -9.85 -21.24 12.81
C ARG A 147 -9.89 -21.64 11.33
N ARG A 148 -9.38 -22.83 10.97
CA ARG A 148 -9.38 -23.34 9.58
C ARG A 148 -10.75 -23.82 9.10
N HIS A 149 -11.55 -24.44 9.98
CA HIS A 149 -12.85 -24.99 9.58
C HIS A 149 -13.93 -23.92 9.43
N SER A 150 -13.77 -22.76 10.08
CA SER A 150 -14.86 -21.79 10.19
C SER A 150 -14.68 -20.50 9.36
N ARG A 151 -13.49 -20.14 8.83
CA ARG A 151 -13.26 -18.85 8.10
C ARG A 151 -13.74 -17.58 8.85
N LYS A 152 -13.98 -17.65 10.16
CA LYS A 152 -14.59 -16.60 10.98
C LYS A 152 -13.59 -16.11 12.04
N VAL A 153 -13.39 -14.79 12.13
CA VAL A 153 -12.52 -14.16 13.14
C VAL A 153 -13.36 -13.25 14.05
N TRP A 154 -13.06 -13.27 15.34
CA TRP A 154 -13.78 -12.48 16.36
C TRP A 154 -13.34 -11.01 16.29
N LYS A 155 -14.31 -10.10 16.37
CA LYS A 155 -14.05 -8.71 16.76
C LYS A 155 -14.85 -8.45 18.04
N LEU A 156 -14.13 -8.31 19.17
CA LEU A 156 -14.72 -7.85 20.42
C LEU A 156 -15.14 -6.38 20.24
N LEU A 157 -16.43 -6.09 20.44
CA LEU A 157 -16.94 -4.73 20.41
C LEU A 157 -17.53 -4.37 21.78
N ASP A 158 -17.03 -3.27 22.33
CA ASP A 158 -17.49 -2.54 23.53
C ASP A 158 -17.61 -3.32 24.86
N CYS A 159 -16.73 -2.99 25.82
CA CYS A 159 -16.96 -3.22 27.25
C CYS A 159 -17.69 -2.00 27.84
N GLN A 160 -19.00 -2.10 28.06
CA GLN A 160 -19.71 -1.09 28.88
C GLN A 160 -19.98 -1.66 30.28
N PRO A 161 -19.50 -1.01 31.37
CA PRO A 161 -19.82 -1.42 32.72
C PRO A 161 -21.27 -1.01 33.06
N LEU A 162 -22.18 -1.98 33.13
CA LEU A 162 -23.49 -1.80 33.77
C LEU A 162 -23.38 -2.26 35.23
N SER A 163 -24.11 -1.61 36.13
CA SER A 163 -24.01 -1.76 37.59
C SER A 163 -24.37 -3.14 38.15
N LEU A 164 -24.57 -4.16 37.30
CA LEU A 164 -24.82 -5.55 37.69
C LEU A 164 -24.24 -6.62 36.73
N GLY A 165 -23.36 -6.26 35.78
CA GLY A 165 -22.72 -7.23 34.87
C GLY A 165 -22.11 -6.56 33.63
N VAL A 166 -21.06 -7.16 33.06
CA VAL A 166 -20.41 -6.66 31.84
C VAL A 166 -21.06 -7.33 30.63
N LEU A 167 -21.53 -6.54 29.67
CA LEU A 167 -22.17 -7.02 28.45
C LEU A 167 -21.11 -7.21 27.34
N PHE A 168 -20.99 -8.42 26.78
CA PHE A 168 -20.08 -8.70 25.66
C PHE A 168 -20.82 -8.82 24.33
N LEU A 169 -20.52 -7.95 23.37
CA LEU A 169 -21.00 -8.08 21.99
C LEU A 169 -19.90 -8.67 21.10
N VAL A 170 -20.19 -9.84 20.54
CA VAL A 170 -19.33 -10.49 19.54
C VAL A 170 -20.02 -10.34 18.19
N THR A 171 -19.47 -9.48 17.34
CA THR A 171 -19.89 -9.38 15.94
C THR A 171 -18.97 -10.19 15.05
N LEU A 172 -19.56 -11.04 14.22
CA LEU A 172 -18.83 -11.84 13.26
C LEU A 172 -18.52 -10.99 12.01
N VAL A 173 -17.33 -10.41 11.95
CA VAL A 173 -16.86 -9.62 10.81
C VAL A 173 -16.25 -10.56 9.78
N LYS A 174 -16.52 -10.31 8.49
CA LYS A 174 -15.86 -11.01 7.38
C LYS A 174 -14.35 -10.81 7.53
N GLY A 175 -13.60 -11.90 7.74
CA GLY A 175 -12.15 -11.85 7.94
C GLY A 175 -11.41 -11.23 6.76
N ASP A 176 -10.21 -10.72 7.03
CA ASP A 176 -9.33 -10.16 5.99
C ASP A 176 -9.07 -11.23 4.91
N SER A 177 -9.06 -10.84 3.64
CA SER A 177 -8.72 -11.74 2.53
C SER A 177 -7.46 -11.26 1.84
N LEU A 178 -6.45 -12.12 1.79
CA LEU A 178 -5.23 -11.91 1.02
C LEU A 178 -5.29 -12.71 -0.29
N THR A 179 -4.86 -12.11 -1.39
CA THR A 179 -4.64 -12.80 -2.67
C THR A 179 -3.28 -12.44 -3.25
N GLU A 180 -2.64 -13.41 -3.87
CA GLU A 180 -1.36 -13.25 -4.56
C GLU A 180 -1.50 -13.66 -6.02
N SER A 181 -0.93 -12.86 -6.91
CA SER A 181 -0.82 -13.23 -8.32
C SER A 181 0.51 -12.83 -8.93
N LEU A 182 0.99 -13.66 -9.86
CA LEU A 182 2.09 -13.34 -10.75
C LEU A 182 1.61 -13.54 -12.19
N HIS A 183 1.63 -12.48 -12.97
CA HIS A 183 1.29 -12.50 -14.39
C HIS A 183 2.54 -12.30 -15.25
N LEU A 184 2.78 -13.24 -16.16
CA LEU A 184 3.92 -13.26 -17.07
C LEU A 184 3.44 -13.07 -18.50
N LYS A 185 3.85 -11.97 -19.13
CA LYS A 185 3.47 -11.64 -20.50
C LYS A 185 4.71 -11.52 -21.39
N PRO A 186 4.96 -12.48 -22.29
CA PRO A 186 5.96 -12.32 -23.34
C PRO A 186 5.57 -11.13 -24.22
N LEU A 187 6.51 -10.21 -24.44
CA LEU A 187 6.28 -9.02 -25.26
C LEU A 187 6.83 -9.24 -26.69
N PRO A 188 6.19 -8.67 -27.72
CA PRO A 188 6.65 -8.78 -29.11
C PRO A 188 8.10 -8.29 -29.32
N SER A 189 8.56 -7.35 -28.48
CA SER A 189 9.92 -6.82 -28.48
C SER A 189 10.99 -7.79 -27.98
N GLY A 190 10.65 -9.03 -27.65
CA GLY A 190 11.57 -10.00 -27.07
C GLY A 190 11.77 -9.90 -25.56
N HIS A 191 11.05 -9.00 -24.91
CA HIS A 191 11.11 -8.82 -23.47
C HIS A 191 10.03 -9.67 -22.79
N LEU A 192 10.11 -9.83 -21.48
CA LEU A 192 9.09 -10.43 -20.64
C LEU A 192 8.66 -9.41 -19.59
N GLN A 193 7.36 -9.13 -19.56
CA GLN A 193 6.74 -8.39 -18.47
C GLN A 193 6.36 -9.38 -17.36
N SER A 194 6.81 -9.11 -16.15
CA SER A 194 6.36 -9.78 -14.93
C SER A 194 5.60 -8.78 -14.06
N LEU A 195 4.34 -9.06 -13.77
CA LEU A 195 3.48 -8.25 -12.91
C LEU A 195 3.08 -9.08 -11.69
N PHE A 196 3.57 -8.70 -10.53
CA PHE A 196 3.16 -9.26 -9.25
C PHE A 196 2.10 -8.36 -8.64
N GLN A 197 1.04 -8.95 -8.08
CA GLN A 197 0.04 -8.22 -7.32
C GLN A 197 -0.28 -8.99 -6.03
N ILE A 198 -0.17 -8.29 -4.91
CA ILE A 198 -0.56 -8.79 -3.59
C ILE A 198 -1.67 -7.87 -3.08
N SER A 199 -2.86 -8.41 -2.93
CA SER A 199 -4.05 -7.64 -2.58
C SER A 199 -4.63 -8.10 -1.25
N VAL A 200 -4.90 -7.16 -0.35
CA VAL A 200 -5.51 -7.38 0.96
C VAL A 200 -6.82 -6.60 1.02
N SER A 201 -7.92 -7.30 1.28
CA SER A 201 -9.23 -6.68 1.51
C SER A 201 -9.66 -6.88 2.96
N THR A 202 -10.08 -5.82 3.62
CA THR A 202 -10.58 -5.85 5.01
C THR A 202 -11.88 -5.08 5.15
N GLY A 203 -12.75 -5.51 6.05
CA GLY A 203 -14.04 -4.84 6.30
C GLY A 203 -13.91 -3.53 7.09
N SER A 204 -12.83 -3.34 7.86
CA SER A 204 -12.64 -2.13 8.68
C SER A 204 -11.20 -2.00 9.18
N LEU A 205 -10.65 -0.78 9.18
CA LEU A 205 -9.39 -0.46 9.86
C LEU A 205 -9.61 -0.20 11.36
N GLY A 206 -9.93 -1.26 12.12
CA GLY A 206 -10.14 -1.19 13.57
C GLY A 206 -8.83 -1.21 14.39
N PRO A 207 -8.90 -1.32 15.73
CA PRO A 207 -7.71 -1.39 16.59
C PRO A 207 -6.93 -2.72 16.45
N HIS A 208 -7.57 -3.76 15.93
CA HIS A 208 -6.98 -5.07 15.69
C HIS A 208 -6.84 -5.31 14.20
N PHE A 209 -5.64 -5.71 13.78
CA PHE A 209 -5.27 -5.99 12.39
C PHE A 209 -4.87 -7.46 12.28
N ASP A 210 -5.31 -8.13 11.21
CA ASP A 210 -4.91 -9.51 10.90
C ASP A 210 -3.92 -9.52 9.74
N LEU A 211 -4.38 -9.17 8.54
CA LEU A 211 -3.53 -9.17 7.32
C LEU A 211 -3.21 -7.75 6.84
N PHE A 212 -4.06 -6.77 7.11
CA PHE A 212 -3.80 -5.40 6.66
C PHE A 212 -2.61 -4.78 7.44
N PRO A 213 -1.62 -4.14 6.78
CA PRO A 213 -0.46 -3.57 7.46
C PRO A 213 -0.85 -2.46 8.44
N ARG A 214 -0.68 -2.72 9.74
CA ARG A 214 -1.00 -1.77 10.83
C ARG A 214 -0.39 -0.38 10.61
N SER A 215 0.89 -0.32 10.24
CA SER A 215 1.60 0.95 10.04
C SER A 215 0.97 1.81 8.94
N LEU A 216 0.45 1.18 7.88
CA LEU A 216 -0.25 1.90 6.82
C LEU A 216 -1.69 2.26 7.25
N ALA A 217 -2.38 1.36 7.94
CA ALA A 217 -3.73 1.62 8.42
C ALA A 217 -3.82 2.81 9.38
N GLU A 218 -2.86 2.93 10.30
CA GLU A 218 -2.77 4.06 11.22
C GLU A 218 -2.61 5.38 10.44
N ILE A 219 -1.79 5.41 9.39
CA ILE A 219 -1.62 6.59 8.53
C ILE A 219 -2.91 6.92 7.78
N LEU A 220 -3.52 5.93 7.12
CA LEU A 220 -4.73 6.14 6.32
C LEU A 220 -5.92 6.63 7.16
N THR A 221 -6.07 6.10 8.37
CA THR A 221 -7.10 6.51 9.33
C THR A 221 -6.79 7.88 9.95
N GLN A 222 -5.54 8.16 10.34
CA GLN A 222 -5.14 9.43 10.91
C GLN A 222 -5.37 10.60 9.95
N PHE A 223 -5.08 10.42 8.66
CA PHE A 223 -5.18 11.49 7.67
C PHE A 223 -6.49 11.47 6.86
N ASN A 224 -7.45 10.60 7.21
CA ASN A 224 -8.74 10.45 6.54
C ASN A 224 -8.62 10.33 5.01
N VAL A 225 -7.85 9.34 4.58
CA VAL A 225 -7.58 9.08 3.15
C VAL A 225 -8.63 8.12 2.60
N ASP A 226 -9.24 8.48 1.47
CA ASP A 226 -10.22 7.64 0.76
C ASP A 226 -9.55 6.82 -0.36
N GLU A 227 -8.59 7.41 -1.07
CA GLU A 227 -7.84 6.74 -2.14
C GLU A 227 -6.40 7.24 -2.14
N LEU A 228 -5.43 6.33 -2.28
CA LEU A 228 -4.01 6.65 -2.27
C LEU A 228 -3.26 5.79 -3.27
N HIS A 229 -2.45 6.45 -4.08
CA HIS A 229 -1.63 5.81 -5.09
C HIS A 229 -0.23 6.34 -5.01
N LEU A 230 0.70 5.42 -4.78
CA LEU A 230 2.12 5.72 -4.78
C LEU A 230 2.81 4.77 -5.76
N SER A 231 3.70 5.28 -6.59
CA SER A 231 4.63 4.47 -7.36
C SER A 231 6.04 5.01 -7.26
N LEU A 232 7.02 4.12 -7.15
CA LEU A 232 8.44 4.39 -7.29
C LEU A 232 8.94 3.56 -8.47
N THR A 233 9.53 4.23 -9.45
CA THR A 233 9.86 3.61 -10.73
C THR A 233 11.27 3.96 -11.17
N GLN A 234 12.00 2.93 -11.58
CA GLN A 234 13.27 3.01 -12.27
C GLN A 234 13.08 2.63 -13.75
N GLY A 235 13.52 3.52 -14.64
CA GLY A 235 13.36 3.37 -16.09
C GLY A 235 12.07 3.98 -16.63
N GLN A 236 11.98 4.10 -17.95
CA GLN A 236 10.82 4.65 -18.65
C GLN A 236 10.09 3.50 -19.38
N TRP A 237 8.77 3.46 -19.25
CA TRP A 237 7.96 2.52 -20.00
C TRP A 237 7.91 2.86 -21.48
N ARG A 238 8.30 1.92 -22.33
CA ARG A 238 8.32 2.09 -23.79
C ARG A 238 6.99 1.62 -24.40
N HIS A 239 5.99 2.51 -24.39
CA HIS A 239 4.63 2.21 -24.89
C HIS A 239 4.62 1.58 -26.29
N GLU A 240 5.43 2.11 -27.21
CA GLU A 240 5.54 1.59 -28.59
C GLU A 240 6.06 0.15 -28.69
N LYS A 241 6.81 -0.32 -27.69
CA LYS A 241 7.40 -1.67 -27.66
C LYS A 241 6.64 -2.64 -26.78
N TRP A 242 6.06 -2.14 -25.69
CA TRP A 242 5.54 -2.95 -24.60
C TRP A 242 4.01 -2.85 -24.43
N GLY A 243 3.34 -1.98 -25.21
CA GLY A 243 1.90 -1.75 -25.08
C GLY A 243 1.54 -0.93 -23.85
N TYR A 244 0.29 -1.02 -23.39
CA TYR A 244 -0.19 -0.31 -22.22
C TYR A 244 0.02 -1.10 -20.94
N GLN A 245 0.44 -0.39 -19.90
CA GLN A 245 0.65 -0.93 -18.56
C GLN A 245 -0.70 -1.20 -17.88
N ARG A 246 -0.81 -2.34 -17.19
CA ARG A 246 -1.97 -2.60 -16.31
C ARG A 246 -1.98 -1.68 -15.08
N ARG A 247 -0.80 -1.36 -14.54
CA ARG A 247 -0.62 -0.31 -13.53
C ARG A 247 0.38 0.72 -14.08
N PRO A 248 -0.11 1.80 -14.73
CA PRO A 248 0.75 2.83 -15.29
C PRO A 248 1.57 3.52 -14.21
N ALA A 249 2.84 3.81 -14.46
CA ALA A 249 3.69 4.58 -13.52
C ALA A 249 4.75 5.37 -14.29
N PRO A 250 4.96 6.67 -13.97
CA PRO A 250 6.01 7.49 -14.57
C PRO A 250 7.38 7.13 -14.01
N VAL A 251 8.43 7.68 -14.59
CA VAL A 251 9.79 7.58 -14.03
C VAL A 251 9.91 8.38 -12.73
N GLY A 252 10.60 7.82 -11.74
CA GLY A 252 10.70 8.39 -10.41
C GLY A 252 9.47 8.09 -9.56
N MET A 253 9.12 9.02 -8.67
CA MET A 253 8.01 8.88 -7.75
C MET A 253 6.78 9.63 -8.25
N GLU A 254 5.61 9.03 -8.11
CA GLU A 254 4.32 9.68 -8.25
C GLU A 254 3.47 9.37 -7.02
N LEU A 255 2.82 10.39 -6.48
CA LEU A 255 1.86 10.28 -5.40
C LEU A 255 0.60 11.05 -5.78
N TRP A 256 -0.56 10.40 -5.70
CA TRP A 256 -1.84 11.09 -5.68
C TRP A 256 -2.79 10.50 -4.65
N VAL A 257 -3.54 11.41 -4.02
CA VAL A 257 -4.34 11.10 -2.85
C VAL A 257 -5.66 11.84 -2.95
N TRP A 258 -6.76 11.10 -2.78
CA TRP A 258 -8.08 11.67 -2.50
C TRP A 258 -8.34 11.63 -1.01
N PHE A 259 -8.55 12.81 -0.45
CA PHE A 259 -8.93 12.97 0.95
C PHE A 259 -10.44 12.88 1.13
N HIS A 260 -10.85 12.38 2.30
CA HIS A 260 -12.26 12.37 2.68
C HIS A 260 -12.78 13.79 2.87
N LYS A 261 -14.06 14.03 2.54
CA LYS A 261 -14.71 15.35 2.59
C LYS A 261 -14.57 16.06 3.96
N GLN A 262 -14.42 15.30 5.06
CA GLN A 262 -14.25 15.84 6.41
C GLN A 262 -13.00 16.70 6.60
N VAL A 263 -11.93 16.48 5.83
CA VAL A 263 -10.67 17.24 5.97
C VAL A 263 -10.54 18.38 4.96
N ALA A 264 -11.60 18.70 4.20
CA ALA A 264 -11.62 19.71 3.15
C ALA A 264 -11.04 21.08 3.58
N ALA A 265 -11.29 21.51 4.82
CA ALA A 265 -10.77 22.78 5.34
C ALA A 265 -9.25 22.78 5.58
N ASN A 266 -8.64 21.61 5.83
CA ASN A 266 -7.25 21.47 6.29
C ASN A 266 -6.41 20.56 5.38
N VAL A 267 -6.85 20.29 4.14
CA VAL A 267 -6.21 19.31 3.23
C VAL A 267 -4.71 19.57 3.06
N SER A 268 -4.29 20.83 2.88
CA SER A 268 -2.87 21.14 2.68
C SER A 268 -1.98 20.78 3.88
N SER A 269 -2.50 20.90 5.10
CA SER A 269 -1.78 20.47 6.31
C SER A 269 -1.70 18.95 6.40
N HIS A 270 -2.82 18.27 6.12
CA HIS A 270 -2.90 16.80 6.12
C HIS A 270 -1.98 16.20 5.06
N TRP A 271 -1.92 16.81 3.88
CA TRP A 271 -1.01 16.45 2.81
C TRP A 271 0.45 16.53 3.24
N SER A 272 0.90 17.66 3.79
CA SER A 272 2.30 17.81 4.21
C SER A 272 2.68 16.79 5.30
N SER A 273 1.80 16.55 6.28
CA SER A 273 2.02 15.55 7.31
C SER A 273 1.99 14.13 6.75
N LEU A 274 1.07 13.82 5.83
CA LEU A 274 0.98 12.53 5.15
C LEU A 274 2.27 12.23 4.38
N CYS A 275 2.78 13.19 3.60
CA CYS A 275 4.04 13.03 2.87
C CYS A 275 5.21 12.75 3.82
N GLN A 276 5.31 13.47 4.94
CA GLN A 276 6.35 13.22 5.96
C GLN A 276 6.25 11.82 6.58
N THR A 277 5.03 11.36 6.89
CA THR A 277 4.83 10.04 7.52
C THR A 277 5.08 8.90 6.52
N ILE A 278 4.61 9.03 5.27
CA ILE A 278 4.86 8.02 4.22
C ILE A 278 6.34 7.97 3.85
N SER A 279 7.04 9.11 3.80
CA SER A 279 8.51 9.14 3.65
C SER A 279 9.20 8.27 4.68
N GLY A 280 8.82 8.41 5.96
CA GLY A 280 9.38 7.60 7.04
C GLY A 280 9.02 6.12 6.92
N LEU A 281 7.80 5.80 6.50
CA LEU A 281 7.35 4.41 6.30
C LEU A 281 8.12 3.71 5.18
N LEU A 282 8.38 4.41 4.08
CA LEU A 282 8.94 3.83 2.86
C LEU A 282 10.41 4.18 2.62
N CYS A 283 11.07 4.90 3.54
CA CYS A 283 12.44 5.39 3.37
C CYS A 283 12.65 6.08 2.01
N ALA A 284 11.67 6.89 1.59
CA ALA A 284 11.70 7.63 0.33
C ALA A 284 11.63 9.13 0.61
N SER A 285 12.20 9.95 -0.27
CA SER A 285 12.27 11.42 -0.10
C SER A 285 10.95 12.14 -0.47
N ILE A 286 9.80 11.57 -0.11
CA ILE A 286 8.46 12.07 -0.46
C ILE A 286 8.18 13.42 0.25
N GLU A 287 8.86 13.73 1.34
CA GLU A 287 8.76 15.00 2.08
C GLU A 287 9.28 16.18 1.26
N ARG A 288 10.06 15.91 0.21
CA ARG A 288 10.48 16.91 -0.80
C ARG A 288 9.34 17.33 -1.71
N VAL A 289 8.18 16.66 -1.62
CA VAL A 289 6.92 17.16 -2.17
C VAL A 289 6.41 18.27 -1.25
N GLY A 290 7.12 19.39 -1.26
CA GLY A 290 6.66 20.62 -0.63
C GLY A 290 5.54 21.27 -1.45
N LYS A 291 5.05 22.42 -0.98
CA LYS A 291 3.99 23.18 -1.67
C LYS A 291 4.32 23.43 -3.15
N GLU A 292 5.60 23.63 -3.43
CA GLU A 292 6.13 24.00 -4.75
C GLU A 292 6.07 22.90 -5.82
N ARG A 293 5.62 21.69 -5.46
CA ARG A 293 5.52 20.53 -6.38
C ARG A 293 4.14 19.89 -6.42
N VAL A 294 3.18 20.41 -5.66
CA VAL A 294 1.85 19.81 -5.48
C VAL A 294 0.85 20.50 -6.39
N THR A 295 0.00 19.68 -7.02
CA THR A 295 -1.16 20.14 -7.77
C THR A 295 -2.39 20.06 -6.87
N ASP A 296 -2.98 21.22 -6.54
CA ASP A 296 -4.11 21.36 -5.62
C ASP A 296 -5.49 21.35 -6.31
N HIS A 297 -5.50 21.23 -7.64
CA HIS A 297 -6.64 21.60 -8.46
C HIS A 297 -6.75 20.79 -9.76
N ALA A 298 -6.34 19.52 -9.84
CA ALA A 298 -6.70 18.72 -11.01
C ALA A 298 -8.20 18.39 -10.97
N GLN A 299 -8.93 18.60 -12.07
CA GLN A 299 -10.37 18.29 -12.17
C GLN A 299 -10.72 17.40 -13.37
N LEU A 300 -9.92 17.43 -14.43
CA LEU A 300 -10.20 16.67 -15.66
C LEU A 300 -9.53 15.29 -15.67
N ALA A 301 -8.47 15.12 -14.88
CA ALA A 301 -7.72 13.88 -14.76
C ALA A 301 -7.78 13.31 -13.34
N PHE A 302 -7.34 12.05 -13.19
CA PHE A 302 -7.31 11.33 -11.92
C PHE A 302 -8.69 11.11 -11.29
N GLU A 303 -9.68 10.77 -12.13
CA GLU A 303 -11.02 10.39 -11.67
C GLU A 303 -10.94 9.33 -10.56
N ARG A 304 -11.75 9.56 -9.50
CA ARG A 304 -11.89 8.66 -8.37
C ARG A 304 -12.47 7.31 -8.82
N TRP A 305 -11.99 6.22 -8.23
CA TRP A 305 -12.40 4.85 -8.60
C TRP A 305 -13.93 4.60 -8.56
N ASP A 306 -14.63 5.15 -7.58
CA ASP A 306 -16.04 4.86 -7.25
C ASP A 306 -17.05 5.86 -7.83
N SER A 307 -16.66 6.61 -8.87
CA SER A 307 -17.41 7.76 -9.42
C SER A 307 -18.73 7.40 -10.14
N ALA A 308 -19.71 6.90 -9.38
CA ALA A 308 -21.13 6.93 -9.71
C ALA A 308 -21.78 8.28 -9.33
N GLU A 309 -21.13 9.10 -8.50
CA GLU A 309 -21.58 10.44 -8.11
C GLU A 309 -20.69 11.53 -8.72
N ALA A 310 -21.31 12.64 -9.12
CA ALA A 310 -20.67 13.77 -9.77
C ALA A 310 -19.55 14.38 -8.91
N HIS A 311 -18.40 14.60 -9.57
CA HIS A 311 -17.21 15.37 -9.17
C HIS A 311 -17.35 16.13 -7.84
N PRO A 312 -16.98 15.54 -6.69
CA PRO A 312 -16.71 16.34 -5.50
C PRO A 312 -15.59 17.33 -5.82
N GLU A 313 -15.67 18.53 -5.23
CA GLU A 313 -14.75 19.65 -5.47
C GLU A 313 -13.28 19.17 -5.56
N GLY A 314 -12.60 19.47 -6.68
CA GLY A 314 -11.20 19.07 -6.94
C GLY A 314 -10.16 19.58 -5.93
N VAL A 315 -10.60 20.21 -4.83
CA VAL A 315 -9.80 20.64 -3.67
C VAL A 315 -9.32 19.43 -2.83
N LEU A 316 -10.01 18.28 -2.92
CA LEU A 316 -9.69 17.08 -2.15
C LEU A 316 -8.63 16.18 -2.80
N LEU A 317 -8.28 16.42 -4.06
CA LEU A 317 -7.23 15.70 -4.77
C LEU A 317 -5.90 16.45 -4.63
N LYS A 318 -4.86 15.72 -4.24
CA LYS A 318 -3.48 16.18 -4.31
C LYS A 318 -2.68 15.26 -5.21
N HIS A 319 -1.92 15.83 -6.14
CA HIS A 319 -1.03 15.08 -7.05
C HIS A 319 0.36 15.69 -7.07
N ALA A 320 1.38 14.84 -7.05
CA ALA A 320 2.77 15.25 -7.14
C ALA A 320 3.66 14.18 -7.79
N MET A 321 4.78 14.65 -8.36
CA MET A 321 5.78 13.79 -8.97
C MET A 321 7.20 14.25 -8.58
N LEU A 322 8.09 13.29 -8.32
CA LEU A 322 9.52 13.51 -8.12
C LEU A 322 10.32 12.62 -9.09
N PRO A 323 10.72 13.13 -10.27
CA PRO A 323 11.42 12.33 -11.29
C PRO A 323 12.77 11.75 -10.84
N ARG A 324 13.39 12.33 -9.79
CA ARG A 324 14.67 11.86 -9.23
C ARG A 324 14.53 10.81 -8.14
N GLU A 325 13.33 10.62 -7.61
CA GLU A 325 13.08 9.69 -6.51
C GLU A 325 12.72 8.32 -7.11
N VAL A 326 13.74 7.50 -7.38
CA VAL A 326 13.58 6.19 -8.00
C VAL A 326 13.55 5.08 -6.96
N THR A 327 13.23 3.86 -7.39
CA THR A 327 13.31 2.68 -6.51
C THR A 327 14.76 2.33 -6.18
N CYS A 328 15.04 2.13 -4.90
CA CYS A 328 16.34 1.79 -4.33
C CYS A 328 16.18 0.60 -3.38
N THR A 329 17.29 -0.03 -2.95
CA THR A 329 17.23 -1.10 -1.95
C THR A 329 16.64 -0.64 -0.60
N GLU A 330 16.88 0.63 -0.26
CA GLU A 330 16.43 1.30 0.96
C GLU A 330 14.91 1.47 1.01
N ASN A 331 14.26 1.78 -0.12
CA ASN A 331 12.79 1.94 -0.19
C ASN A 331 12.05 0.66 -0.59
N LEU A 332 12.72 -0.28 -1.28
CA LEU A 332 12.17 -1.58 -1.61
C LEU A 332 11.91 -2.42 -0.35
N THR A 333 12.83 -2.42 0.62
CA THR A 333 12.72 -3.29 1.80
C THR A 333 11.50 -2.94 2.67
N PRO A 334 11.22 -1.68 3.01
CA PRO A 334 9.99 -1.30 3.71
C PRO A 334 8.72 -1.58 2.90
N TRP A 335 8.73 -1.39 1.58
CA TRP A 335 7.59 -1.74 0.74
C TRP A 335 7.28 -3.24 0.79
N ILE A 336 8.29 -4.10 0.71
CA ILE A 336 8.13 -5.56 0.86
C ILE A 336 7.54 -5.93 2.23
N LYS A 337 7.88 -5.21 3.30
CA LYS A 337 7.35 -5.45 4.65
C LYS A 337 5.85 -5.16 4.78
N LEU A 338 5.25 -4.45 3.83
CA LEU A 338 3.79 -4.28 3.76
C LEU A 338 3.08 -5.54 3.25
N SER A 339 3.79 -6.50 2.65
CA SER A 339 3.22 -7.79 2.28
C SER A 339 3.17 -8.73 3.49
N PRO A 340 2.03 -9.37 3.82
CA PRO A 340 1.92 -10.28 4.97
C PRO A 340 2.92 -11.44 4.96
N CYS A 341 3.19 -12.02 3.78
CA CYS A 341 4.14 -13.12 3.62
C CYS A 341 5.58 -12.64 3.28
N GLY A 342 5.75 -11.37 2.94
CA GLY A 342 7.05 -10.78 2.58
C GLY A 342 7.81 -11.61 1.54
N THR A 343 9.10 -11.82 1.76
CA THR A 343 9.94 -12.73 0.95
C THR A 343 10.03 -14.15 1.50
N LYS A 344 9.24 -14.49 2.53
CA LYS A 344 9.35 -15.79 3.22
C LYS A 344 8.57 -16.89 2.52
N SER A 345 7.44 -16.56 1.88
CA SER A 345 6.55 -17.50 1.21
C SER A 345 5.74 -16.80 0.11
N GLY A 346 5.14 -17.58 -0.79
CA GLY A 346 4.36 -17.06 -1.91
C GLY A 346 5.20 -16.44 -3.02
N VAL A 347 4.56 -15.62 -3.84
CA VAL A 347 5.22 -15.01 -5.02
C VAL A 347 6.31 -14.00 -4.62
N GLY A 348 6.25 -13.46 -3.39
CA GLY A 348 7.25 -12.54 -2.84
C GLY A 348 8.64 -13.15 -2.66
N GLN A 349 8.79 -14.48 -2.65
CA GLN A 349 10.10 -15.16 -2.64
C GLN A 349 10.95 -14.85 -3.89
N LEU A 350 10.32 -14.40 -4.98
CA LEU A 350 11.01 -14.01 -6.22
C LEU A 350 11.57 -12.58 -6.17
N TRP A 351 11.35 -11.82 -5.09
CA TRP A 351 11.76 -10.42 -5.02
C TRP A 351 13.23 -10.26 -4.59
N THR A 352 14.15 -10.66 -5.46
CA THR A 352 15.59 -10.47 -5.24
C THR A 352 16.05 -9.11 -5.73
N ALA A 353 16.41 -8.21 -4.82
CA ALA A 353 16.80 -6.83 -5.14
C ALA A 353 17.85 -6.73 -6.26
N ALA A 354 18.90 -7.56 -6.24
CA ALA A 354 19.96 -7.55 -7.25
C ALA A 354 19.46 -7.80 -8.69
N ARG A 355 18.45 -8.66 -8.86
CA ARG A 355 17.87 -8.97 -10.19
C ARG A 355 16.83 -7.96 -10.64
N LEU A 356 16.14 -7.37 -9.68
CA LEU A 356 15.15 -6.33 -9.94
C LEU A 356 15.82 -5.04 -10.45
N LEU A 357 16.95 -4.64 -9.84
CA LEU A 357 17.70 -3.43 -10.22
C LEU A 357 18.45 -3.55 -11.56
N ASP A 358 18.68 -4.77 -12.05
CA ASP A 358 19.33 -5.06 -13.34
C ASP A 358 18.32 -5.12 -14.51
N SER A 359 17.04 -4.87 -14.25
CA SER A 359 15.98 -4.91 -15.27
C SER A 359 15.89 -3.61 -16.09
N HIS A 360 15.27 -3.68 -17.28
CA HIS A 360 15.10 -2.50 -18.14
C HIS A 360 14.04 -1.51 -17.61
N TYR A 361 13.10 -2.02 -16.84
CA TYR A 361 12.05 -1.26 -16.17
C TYR A 361 11.64 -1.98 -14.90
N PHE A 362 11.56 -1.24 -13.81
CA PHE A 362 11.22 -1.74 -12.49
C PHE A 362 10.36 -0.71 -11.77
N SER A 363 9.15 -1.11 -11.35
CA SER A 363 8.24 -0.22 -10.62
C SER A 363 7.57 -0.94 -9.47
N VAL A 364 7.66 -0.37 -8.27
CA VAL A 364 6.87 -0.78 -7.11
C VAL A 364 5.76 0.23 -6.89
N ALA A 365 4.55 -0.26 -6.62
CA ALA A 365 3.39 0.58 -6.40
C ALA A 365 2.58 0.10 -5.21
N LEU A 366 1.88 1.05 -4.59
CA LEU A 366 0.97 0.86 -3.48
C LEU A 366 -0.32 1.61 -3.85
N ASP A 367 -1.40 0.86 -3.98
CA ASP A 367 -2.72 1.38 -4.31
C ASP A 367 -3.69 1.03 -3.19
N TYR A 368 -4.35 2.03 -2.61
CA TYR A 368 -5.33 1.87 -1.56
C TYR A 368 -6.65 2.53 -1.97
N TYR A 369 -7.75 1.83 -1.68
CA TYR A 369 -9.10 2.30 -1.94
C TYR A 369 -10.01 2.01 -0.74
N ARG A 370 -10.86 2.97 -0.41
CA ARG A 370 -11.99 2.80 0.51
C ARG A 370 -13.28 2.63 -0.30
N GLY A 371 -14.13 1.68 0.12
CA GLY A 371 -15.40 1.41 -0.55
C GLY A 371 -15.27 0.70 -1.90
N TRP A 372 -14.17 -0.06 -2.11
CA TRP A 372 -13.84 -0.73 -3.39
C TRP A 372 -14.97 -1.58 -4.00
N SER A 373 -15.88 -2.11 -3.17
CA SER A 373 -16.97 -2.97 -3.63
C SER A 373 -18.33 -2.45 -3.16
N SER A 374 -19.33 -2.48 -4.05
CA SER A 374 -20.73 -2.22 -3.72
C SER A 374 -21.29 -3.18 -2.65
N ALA A 375 -20.71 -4.37 -2.52
CA ALA A 375 -21.04 -5.35 -1.49
C ALA A 375 -20.46 -5.02 -0.10
N ALA A 376 -19.48 -4.10 -0.03
CA ALA A 376 -18.84 -3.65 1.20
C ALA A 376 -18.56 -2.14 1.13
N PRO A 377 -19.59 -1.27 1.29
CA PRO A 377 -19.49 0.19 1.11
C PRO A 377 -18.60 0.93 2.12
N GLY A 378 -17.92 0.20 3.02
CA GLY A 378 -16.86 0.72 3.89
C GLY A 378 -15.60 -0.16 3.92
N GLY A 379 -15.50 -1.14 3.02
CA GLY A 379 -14.36 -2.04 2.94
C GLY A 379 -13.11 -1.29 2.47
N HIS A 380 -11.96 -1.76 2.93
CA HIS A 380 -10.65 -1.22 2.57
C HIS A 380 -9.92 -2.24 1.71
N HIS A 381 -9.32 -1.76 0.64
CA HIS A 381 -8.58 -2.60 -0.31
C HIS A 381 -7.18 -2.01 -0.51
N LEU A 382 -6.17 -2.83 -0.30
CA LEU A 382 -4.76 -2.48 -0.53
C LEU A 382 -4.21 -3.43 -1.58
N THR A 383 -3.60 -2.90 -2.64
CA THR A 383 -2.87 -3.67 -3.64
C THR A 383 -1.43 -3.19 -3.71
N LEU A 384 -0.50 -4.10 -3.48
CA LEU A 384 0.93 -3.92 -3.71
C LEU A 384 1.25 -4.51 -5.08
N SER A 385 1.71 -3.67 -6.01
CA SER A 385 2.07 -4.10 -7.36
C SER A 385 3.56 -3.99 -7.60
N LEU A 386 4.17 -5.02 -8.20
CA LEU A 386 5.54 -4.96 -8.71
C LEU A 386 5.55 -5.29 -10.19
N THR A 387 6.04 -4.37 -11.02
CA THR A 387 6.20 -4.56 -12.46
C THR A 387 7.68 -4.59 -12.84
N VAL A 388 8.09 -5.62 -13.57
CA VAL A 388 9.47 -5.83 -14.03
C VAL A 388 9.47 -6.16 -15.52
N VAL A 389 10.37 -5.55 -16.28
CA VAL A 389 10.59 -5.87 -17.69
C VAL A 389 12.05 -6.28 -17.92
N GLN A 390 12.26 -7.49 -18.40
CA GLN A 390 13.58 -8.06 -18.68
C GLN A 390 13.66 -8.58 -20.12
N GLU A 391 14.81 -8.45 -20.76
CA GLU A 391 15.04 -9.08 -22.07
C GLU A 391 15.28 -10.58 -21.90
N VAL A 392 14.55 -11.42 -22.64
CA VAL A 392 14.64 -12.88 -22.47
C VAL A 392 14.54 -13.66 -23.78
N ARG A 393 15.28 -14.76 -23.86
CA ARG A 393 15.18 -15.75 -24.94
C ARG A 393 14.43 -17.00 -24.46
N SER A 394 15.04 -17.74 -23.54
CA SER A 394 14.41 -18.74 -22.68
C SER A 394 14.45 -18.22 -21.25
N TRP A 395 13.46 -18.55 -20.45
CA TRP A 395 13.40 -18.08 -19.07
C TRP A 395 12.84 -19.13 -18.14
N SER A 396 13.30 -19.07 -16.90
CA SER A 396 12.66 -19.74 -15.77
C SER A 396 12.56 -18.79 -14.60
N LEU A 397 11.63 -19.01 -13.67
CA LEU A 397 11.49 -18.16 -12.49
C LEU A 397 12.80 -18.05 -11.69
N LYS A 398 13.54 -19.16 -11.56
CA LYS A 398 14.89 -19.18 -10.95
C LYS A 398 15.86 -18.25 -11.66
N GLN A 399 15.90 -18.29 -12.98
CA GLN A 399 16.84 -17.49 -13.78
C GLN A 399 16.48 -15.99 -13.76
N LEU A 400 15.19 -15.67 -13.92
CA LEU A 400 14.70 -14.28 -13.98
C LEU A 400 14.97 -13.52 -12.68
N PHE A 401 14.70 -14.19 -11.56
CA PHE A 401 14.69 -13.59 -10.24
C PHE A 401 15.86 -14.02 -9.35
N GLY A 402 16.78 -14.84 -9.86
CA GLY A 402 17.96 -15.29 -9.11
C GLY A 402 17.63 -16.12 -7.87
N SER A 403 16.41 -16.66 -7.76
CA SER A 403 16.04 -17.58 -6.69
C SER A 403 16.72 -18.94 -6.93
N SER A 404 17.37 -19.49 -5.90
CA SER A 404 18.05 -20.79 -5.96
C SER A 404 17.09 -21.95 -6.26
N SER A 405 15.82 -21.82 -5.85
CA SER A 405 14.84 -22.90 -5.88
C SER A 405 13.51 -22.55 -6.53
N GLY A 406 13.23 -21.28 -6.86
CA GLY A 406 11.92 -20.84 -7.38
C GLY A 406 11.02 -20.40 -6.23
N ILE A 407 9.74 -20.77 -6.27
CA ILE A 407 8.78 -20.58 -5.18
C ILE A 407 8.73 -21.89 -4.37
N LEU A 408 9.29 -21.88 -3.17
CA LEU A 408 9.36 -23.04 -2.27
C LEU A 408 7.99 -23.47 -1.74
N ALA A 409 7.13 -22.51 -1.40
CA ALA A 409 5.81 -22.76 -0.82
C ALA A 409 4.86 -21.60 -1.09
N SER A 410 3.57 -21.90 -1.24
CA SER A 410 2.49 -20.90 -1.32
C SER A 410 2.30 -20.20 0.03
N CYS A 411 1.96 -18.90 0.02
CA CYS A 411 1.72 -18.15 1.25
C CYS A 411 0.59 -18.81 2.05
N PRO A 412 0.80 -19.22 3.30
CA PRO A 412 -0.23 -19.89 4.11
C PRO A 412 -1.41 -18.97 4.39
N LEU A 413 -1.17 -17.65 4.50
CA LEU A 413 -2.17 -16.63 4.79
C LEU A 413 -3.03 -16.26 3.57
N SER A 414 -2.58 -16.60 2.36
CA SER A 414 -3.29 -16.21 1.14
C SER A 414 -4.50 -17.11 0.89
N SER A 415 -5.63 -16.50 0.51
CA SER A 415 -6.83 -17.20 0.07
C SER A 415 -6.72 -17.74 -1.36
N SER A 416 -5.89 -17.12 -2.20
CA SER A 416 -5.66 -17.52 -3.59
C SER A 416 -4.26 -17.10 -4.03
N ALA A 417 -3.52 -17.99 -4.67
CA ALA A 417 -2.15 -17.74 -5.13
C ALA A 417 -1.96 -18.26 -6.56
N LEU A 418 -2.06 -17.38 -7.55
CA LEU A 418 -2.10 -17.76 -8.96
C LEU A 418 -0.87 -17.29 -9.73
N VAL A 419 -0.27 -18.17 -10.54
CA VAL A 419 0.70 -17.78 -11.57
C VAL A 419 0.04 -17.92 -12.92
N THR A 420 0.08 -16.88 -13.73
CA THR A 420 -0.55 -16.84 -15.05
C THR A 420 0.47 -16.48 -16.12
N VAL A 421 0.37 -17.10 -17.29
CA VAL A 421 1.21 -16.80 -18.46
C VAL A 421 0.32 -16.49 -19.64
N ASP A 422 0.58 -15.37 -20.31
CA ASP A 422 -0.07 -15.05 -21.58
C ASP A 422 0.49 -15.96 -22.69
N VAL A 423 -0.38 -16.79 -23.26
CA VAL A 423 -0.08 -17.73 -24.34
C VAL A 423 -0.85 -17.40 -25.63
N SER A 424 -1.45 -16.21 -25.71
CA SER A 424 -2.25 -15.77 -26.87
C SER A 424 -1.41 -15.76 -28.16
N ASP A 425 -0.19 -15.25 -28.06
CA ASP A 425 0.76 -15.16 -29.18
C ASP A 425 1.67 -16.40 -29.32
N ASN A 426 1.36 -17.49 -28.62
CA ASN A 426 2.17 -18.71 -28.66
C ASN A 426 2.19 -19.36 -30.08
N PHE A 427 1.18 -19.06 -30.91
CA PHE A 427 1.19 -19.47 -32.32
C PHE A 427 2.24 -18.75 -33.16
N THR A 428 2.56 -17.49 -32.81
CA THR A 428 3.55 -16.68 -33.52
C THR A 428 4.96 -17.00 -33.02
N TYR A 429 5.13 -17.17 -31.71
CA TYR A 429 6.41 -17.50 -31.08
C TYR A 429 6.26 -18.72 -30.17
N PRO A 430 6.35 -19.94 -30.71
CA PRO A 430 6.05 -21.14 -29.95
C PRO A 430 7.07 -21.38 -28.85
N PHE A 431 6.59 -21.47 -27.62
CA PHE A 431 7.32 -21.91 -26.44
C PHE A 431 6.54 -23.01 -25.71
N ARG A 432 7.29 -23.89 -25.02
CA ARG A 432 6.73 -24.93 -24.16
C ARG A 432 6.92 -24.54 -22.71
N LEU A 433 5.83 -24.61 -21.96
CA LEU A 433 5.83 -24.44 -20.51
C LEU A 433 6.08 -25.79 -19.83
N SER A 434 6.94 -25.77 -18.81
CA SER A 434 7.20 -26.89 -17.93
C SER A 434 7.20 -26.38 -16.48
N PRO A 435 6.35 -26.91 -15.59
CA PRO A 435 5.33 -27.95 -15.81
C PRO A 435 4.23 -27.51 -16.80
N ALA A 436 3.44 -28.46 -17.30
CA ALA A 436 2.29 -28.16 -18.14
C ALA A 436 1.22 -27.40 -17.33
N PRO A 437 0.46 -26.48 -17.94
CA PRO A 437 -0.55 -25.70 -17.23
C PRO A 437 -1.70 -26.56 -16.71
N GLU A 438 -2.22 -26.21 -15.53
CA GLU A 438 -3.39 -26.88 -14.95
C GLU A 438 -4.66 -26.58 -15.74
N THR A 439 -4.79 -25.34 -16.20
CA THR A 439 -5.96 -24.87 -16.95
C THR A 439 -5.55 -23.80 -17.95
N LEU A 440 -6.19 -23.81 -19.11
CA LEU A 440 -6.16 -22.72 -20.08
C LEU A 440 -7.48 -21.95 -19.96
N VAL A 441 -7.39 -20.65 -19.70
CA VAL A 441 -8.55 -19.75 -19.60
C VAL A 441 -8.47 -18.75 -20.73
N THR A 442 -9.45 -18.76 -21.63
CA THR A 442 -9.60 -17.74 -22.67
C THR A 442 -10.60 -16.69 -22.20
N LEU A 443 -10.17 -15.44 -22.14
CA LEU A 443 -11.00 -14.31 -21.78
C LEU A 443 -11.74 -13.82 -23.03
N GLU A 444 -13.04 -14.12 -23.12
CA GLU A 444 -13.85 -13.85 -24.31
C GLU A 444 -13.85 -12.37 -24.73
N GLU A 445 -13.86 -11.44 -23.77
CA GLU A 445 -13.89 -9.99 -24.04
C GLU A 445 -12.59 -9.44 -24.66
N SER A 446 -11.45 -10.08 -24.41
CA SER A 446 -10.14 -9.62 -24.88
C SER A 446 -9.47 -10.55 -25.89
N GLY A 447 -10.00 -11.77 -26.06
CA GLY A 447 -9.39 -12.83 -26.86
C GLY A 447 -8.08 -13.38 -26.27
N VAL A 448 -7.71 -12.97 -25.05
CA VAL A 448 -6.45 -13.36 -24.41
C VAL A 448 -6.60 -14.76 -23.82
N THR A 449 -5.66 -15.65 -24.14
CA THR A 449 -5.59 -17.01 -23.56
C THR A 449 -4.47 -17.09 -22.53
N LEU A 450 -4.82 -17.47 -21.31
CA LEU A 450 -3.92 -17.52 -20.16
C LEU A 450 -3.73 -18.97 -19.69
N ALA A 451 -2.47 -19.37 -19.53
CA ALA A 451 -2.08 -20.58 -18.83
C ALA A 451 -2.04 -20.31 -17.32
N VAL A 452 -2.81 -21.06 -16.54
CA VAL A 452 -3.01 -20.84 -15.10
C VAL A 452 -2.37 -21.96 -14.29
N TYR A 453 -1.66 -21.58 -13.23
CA TYR A 453 -1.07 -22.46 -12.22
C TYR A 453 -1.53 -21.99 -10.84
N ASP A 454 -2.08 -22.89 -10.02
CA ASP A 454 -2.53 -22.58 -8.67
C ASP A 454 -1.50 -23.07 -7.66
N LEU A 455 -0.79 -22.14 -7.03
CA LEU A 455 0.26 -22.46 -6.07
C LEU A 455 -0.30 -23.20 -4.83
N LYS A 456 -1.61 -23.14 -4.56
CA LYS A 456 -2.24 -23.89 -3.47
C LYS A 456 -2.40 -25.38 -3.79
N ASN A 457 -2.52 -25.74 -5.07
CA ASN A 457 -2.70 -27.14 -5.50
C ASN A 457 -1.38 -27.91 -5.62
N MET A 458 -0.25 -27.20 -5.55
CA MET A 458 1.09 -27.77 -5.79
C MET A 458 1.53 -28.82 -4.75
N GLY A 459 0.95 -28.89 -3.55
CA GLY A 459 1.29 -29.88 -2.52
C GLY A 459 2.79 -29.95 -2.17
N ASP A 460 3.26 -31.11 -1.68
CA ASP A 460 4.67 -31.37 -1.34
C ASP A 460 5.56 -31.70 -2.56
N SER A 461 5.15 -31.34 -3.79
CA SER A 461 5.83 -31.72 -5.04
C SER A 461 7.20 -31.04 -5.28
N GLY A 462 7.71 -30.34 -4.27
CA GLY A 462 8.94 -29.56 -4.33
C GLY A 462 8.70 -28.14 -4.82
N PRO A 463 9.77 -27.35 -5.01
CA PRO A 463 9.62 -25.93 -5.28
C PRO A 463 9.14 -25.67 -6.72
N PHE A 464 8.17 -24.77 -6.84
CA PHE A 464 7.60 -24.36 -8.13
C PHE A 464 8.62 -23.52 -8.91
N ASN A 465 9.02 -24.03 -10.06
CA ASN A 465 9.81 -23.29 -11.03
C ASN A 465 9.23 -23.49 -12.43
N LEU A 466 8.60 -22.44 -12.94
CA LEU A 466 8.09 -22.41 -14.29
C LEU A 466 9.23 -22.13 -15.27
N LEU A 467 9.41 -23.01 -16.25
CA LEU A 467 10.34 -22.89 -17.37
C LEU A 467 9.57 -22.68 -18.66
N ALA A 468 9.94 -21.65 -19.42
CA ALA A 468 9.53 -21.47 -20.81
C ALA A 468 10.73 -21.72 -21.73
N SER A 469 10.66 -22.81 -22.48
CA SER A 469 11.67 -23.17 -23.49
C SER A 469 11.15 -22.89 -24.91
N PRO A 470 11.91 -22.19 -25.76
CA PRO A 470 11.49 -21.93 -27.13
C PRO A 470 11.49 -23.22 -27.95
N VAL A 471 10.50 -23.40 -28.82
CA VAL A 471 10.40 -24.56 -29.72
C VAL A 471 11.36 -24.42 -30.91
N GLN A 472 11.70 -23.19 -31.31
CA GLN A 472 12.61 -22.88 -32.40
C GLN A 472 13.82 -22.08 -31.91
N ARG A 473 14.98 -22.24 -32.57
CA ARG A 473 16.25 -21.60 -32.17
C ARG A 473 16.34 -20.12 -32.53
N GLU A 474 15.67 -19.66 -33.60
CA GLU A 474 15.76 -18.28 -34.08
C GLU A 474 14.48 -17.51 -33.79
N LYS A 475 14.62 -16.43 -33.01
CA LYS A 475 13.53 -15.49 -32.71
C LYS A 475 13.56 -14.41 -33.79
N VAL A 476 12.69 -14.55 -34.81
CA VAL A 476 12.51 -13.50 -35.83
C VAL A 476 11.61 -12.42 -35.22
N TYR A 477 12.17 -11.28 -34.82
CA TYR A 477 11.36 -10.17 -34.31
C TYR A 477 10.45 -9.64 -35.43
N GLY A 478 9.17 -9.97 -35.35
CA GLY A 478 8.15 -9.44 -36.25
C GLY A 478 7.86 -7.95 -36.02
N LEU A 479 6.98 -7.39 -36.84
CA LEU A 479 6.47 -6.03 -36.65
C LEU A 479 5.74 -5.94 -35.31
N ILE A 480 6.21 -5.04 -34.43
CA ILE A 480 5.52 -4.75 -33.16
C ILE A 480 4.30 -3.89 -33.48
N PRO A 481 3.07 -4.33 -33.15
CA PRO A 481 1.88 -3.53 -33.38
C PRO A 481 1.93 -2.28 -32.50
N LEU A 482 1.72 -1.12 -33.12
CA LEU A 482 1.67 0.14 -32.38
C LEU A 482 0.41 0.19 -31.50
N PRO A 483 0.51 0.76 -30.28
CA PRO A 483 -0.65 1.09 -29.46
C PRO A 483 -1.61 2.04 -30.18
N VAL A 484 -2.88 2.08 -29.74
CA VAL A 484 -3.94 2.91 -30.35
C VAL A 484 -3.57 4.40 -30.29
N ILE A 485 -3.10 4.83 -29.14
CA ILE A 485 -2.59 6.16 -28.84
C ILE A 485 -1.14 6.05 -28.40
N THR A 486 -0.27 6.79 -29.07
CA THR A 486 1.12 6.99 -28.64
C THR A 486 1.36 8.46 -28.34
N VAL A 487 2.26 8.73 -27.40
CA VAL A 487 2.62 10.09 -27.00
C VAL A 487 4.14 10.19 -26.86
N GLN A 488 4.68 11.31 -27.32
CA GLN A 488 6.08 11.66 -27.20
C GLN A 488 6.19 13.14 -26.82
N ARG A 489 7.15 13.45 -25.95
CA ARG A 489 7.39 14.80 -25.46
C ARG A 489 8.88 15.10 -25.50
N PHE A 490 9.21 16.30 -25.97
CA PHE A 490 10.59 16.78 -26.04
C PHE A 490 10.65 18.29 -25.88
N MET A 491 11.85 18.79 -25.59
CA MET A 491 12.12 20.23 -25.50
C MET A 491 12.50 20.80 -26.86
N THR A 492 12.11 22.04 -27.10
CA THR A 492 12.45 22.86 -28.26
C THR A 492 13.19 24.13 -27.81
N GLY A 493 13.83 24.82 -28.75
CA GLY A 493 14.58 26.06 -28.47
C GLY A 493 16.08 25.85 -28.24
N TYR A 494 16.78 26.96 -27.99
CA TYR A 494 18.24 27.01 -27.78
C TYR A 494 18.57 27.97 -26.64
N GLY A 495 19.61 27.63 -25.87
CA GLY A 495 20.07 28.43 -24.72
C GLY A 495 19.63 27.84 -23.37
N GLN A 496 19.90 28.60 -22.30
CA GLN A 496 19.59 28.21 -20.91
C GLN A 496 18.43 29.02 -20.31
N THR A 497 18.04 30.12 -20.96
CA THR A 497 17.01 31.05 -20.45
C THR A 497 15.65 30.83 -21.09
N HIS A 498 15.60 30.59 -22.41
CA HIS A 498 14.36 30.41 -23.16
C HIS A 498 14.32 29.03 -23.80
N GLY A 499 13.14 28.45 -23.85
CA GLY A 499 12.91 27.16 -24.49
C GLY A 499 11.44 26.96 -24.82
N GLY A 500 11.09 25.77 -25.28
CA GLY A 500 9.72 25.34 -25.47
C GLY A 500 9.56 23.87 -25.15
N ILE A 501 8.31 23.46 -24.96
CA ILE A 501 7.93 22.06 -24.77
C ILE A 501 6.99 21.71 -25.91
N MET A 502 7.26 20.61 -26.59
CA MET A 502 6.39 20.05 -27.61
C MET A 502 5.97 18.64 -27.20
N THR A 503 4.67 18.39 -27.22
CA THR A 503 4.08 17.06 -27.04
C THR A 503 3.36 16.66 -28.32
N LYS A 504 3.67 15.48 -28.83
CA LYS A 504 3.01 14.87 -29.98
C LYS A 504 2.19 13.69 -29.52
N ILE A 505 0.90 13.70 -29.84
CA ILE A 505 -0.03 12.61 -29.56
C ILE A 505 -0.49 12.07 -30.91
N HIS A 506 -0.37 10.77 -31.11
CA HIS A 506 -0.79 10.12 -32.35
C HIS A 506 -1.92 9.14 -32.08
N ASN A 507 -3.05 9.32 -32.77
CA ASN A 507 -4.12 8.33 -32.85
C ASN A 507 -3.88 7.43 -34.07
N SER A 508 -3.50 6.18 -33.85
CA SER A 508 -3.30 5.17 -34.89
C SER A 508 -4.57 4.40 -35.25
N ASP A 509 -5.69 4.62 -34.56
CA ASP A 509 -6.98 4.01 -34.89
C ASP A 509 -7.46 4.49 -36.27
N ARG A 510 -7.98 3.56 -37.07
CA ARG A 510 -8.47 3.83 -38.43
C ARG A 510 -9.91 4.35 -38.46
N PHE A 511 -10.68 4.10 -37.41
CA PHE A 511 -12.12 4.31 -37.42
C PHE A 511 -12.61 5.12 -36.22
N SER A 512 -11.96 4.98 -35.06
CA SER A 512 -12.43 5.65 -33.85
C SER A 512 -11.81 7.02 -33.65
N THR A 513 -12.66 7.96 -33.26
CA THR A 513 -12.24 9.20 -32.62
C THR A 513 -12.06 8.94 -31.13
N HIS A 514 -10.94 9.37 -30.56
CA HIS A 514 -10.67 9.23 -29.13
C HIS A 514 -10.69 10.60 -28.47
N THR A 515 -11.33 10.69 -27.31
CA THR A 515 -11.25 11.89 -26.45
C THR A 515 -10.16 11.63 -25.42
N VAL A 516 -9.18 12.53 -25.36
CA VAL A 516 -8.03 12.40 -24.46
C VAL A 516 -7.96 13.60 -23.54
N THR A 517 -7.61 13.35 -22.28
CA THR A 517 -7.28 14.39 -21.30
C THR A 517 -5.77 14.45 -21.14
N TYR A 518 -5.17 15.57 -21.52
CA TYR A 518 -3.77 15.87 -21.32
C TYR A 518 -3.59 16.75 -20.09
N THR A 519 -2.83 16.27 -19.11
CA THR A 519 -2.54 17.00 -17.87
C THR A 519 -1.04 17.18 -17.71
N GLN A 520 -0.60 18.41 -17.51
CA GLN A 520 0.81 18.74 -17.32
C GLN A 520 1.00 19.60 -16.06
N ASN A 521 1.83 19.09 -15.16
CA ASN A 521 2.36 19.81 -14.02
C ASN A 521 3.73 20.40 -14.40
N ILE A 522 3.86 21.73 -14.42
CA ILE A 522 5.08 22.43 -14.81
C ILE A 522 5.66 23.11 -13.56
N PRO A 523 6.90 22.81 -13.15
CA PRO A 523 7.51 23.41 -11.98
C PRO A 523 7.54 24.93 -12.06
N TRP A 524 7.43 25.60 -10.91
CA TRP A 524 7.43 27.08 -10.82
C TRP A 524 8.67 27.74 -11.44
N PHE A 525 9.81 27.03 -11.49
CA PHE A 525 11.05 27.55 -12.07
C PHE A 525 11.06 27.55 -13.61
N ILE A 526 9.95 27.12 -14.23
CA ILE A 526 9.69 27.14 -15.67
C ILE A 526 8.46 28.03 -15.90
N HIS A 527 8.69 29.28 -16.29
CA HIS A 527 7.64 30.24 -16.59
C HIS A 527 7.00 29.94 -17.94
N MET A 528 5.86 29.27 -17.93
CA MET A 528 5.08 28.99 -19.14
C MET A 528 4.43 30.26 -19.70
N PHE A 529 4.63 30.53 -20.99
CA PHE A 529 3.92 31.60 -21.71
C PHE A 529 2.62 31.08 -22.32
N LEU A 530 1.49 31.27 -21.62
CA LEU A 530 0.19 30.78 -22.10
C LEU A 530 -0.20 31.32 -23.49
N HIS A 531 0.19 32.55 -23.83
CA HIS A 531 -0.09 33.16 -25.14
C HIS A 531 0.65 32.47 -26.31
N SER A 532 1.67 31.66 -26.02
CA SER A 532 2.42 30.87 -27.00
C SER A 532 1.86 29.46 -27.18
N LEU A 533 0.83 29.07 -26.41
CA LEU A 533 0.20 27.76 -26.49
C LEU A 533 -0.44 27.57 -27.86
N LYS A 534 0.09 26.63 -28.63
CA LYS A 534 -0.45 26.20 -29.93
C LYS A 534 -0.85 24.75 -29.84
N ILE A 535 -2.08 24.47 -30.25
CA ILE A 535 -2.63 23.12 -30.36
C ILE A 535 -2.99 22.93 -31.83
N ALA A 536 -2.42 21.93 -32.47
CA ALA A 536 -2.68 21.64 -33.88
C ALA A 536 -3.00 20.16 -34.07
N VAL A 537 -4.05 19.85 -34.83
CA VAL A 537 -4.40 18.48 -35.21
C VAL A 537 -4.23 18.36 -36.72
N ASN A 538 -3.38 17.44 -37.16
CA ASN A 538 -3.00 17.26 -38.57
C ASN A 538 -2.42 18.52 -39.23
N GLY A 539 -1.79 19.40 -38.44
CA GLY A 539 -1.22 20.66 -38.91
C GLY A 539 -2.23 21.82 -38.98
N GLU A 540 -3.51 21.57 -38.72
CA GLU A 540 -4.52 22.62 -38.58
C GLU A 540 -4.61 23.05 -37.12
N GLU A 541 -4.47 24.35 -36.86
CA GLU A 541 -4.58 24.90 -35.50
C GLU A 541 -6.01 24.73 -35.00
N THR A 542 -6.15 24.06 -33.87
CA THR A 542 -7.43 23.71 -33.25
C THR A 542 -7.35 24.07 -31.77
N GLY A 543 -8.42 24.58 -31.18
CA GLY A 543 -8.48 24.77 -29.73
C GLY A 543 -8.63 23.43 -29.00
N ALA A 544 -8.47 23.47 -27.67
CA ALA A 544 -8.97 22.39 -26.83
C ALA A 544 -10.49 22.49 -26.67
N GLU A 545 -11.18 21.35 -26.52
CA GLU A 545 -12.61 21.33 -26.19
C GLU A 545 -12.86 21.93 -24.80
N GLU A 546 -11.96 21.62 -23.88
CA GLU A 546 -11.92 22.18 -22.53
C GLU A 546 -10.46 22.45 -22.17
N MET A 547 -10.18 23.66 -21.66
CA MET A 547 -8.87 24.04 -21.19
C MET A 547 -8.98 24.57 -19.78
N ARG A 548 -8.13 24.06 -18.91
CA ARG A 548 -7.94 24.61 -17.58
C ARG A 548 -6.49 24.91 -17.32
N TYR A 549 -6.26 26.12 -16.82
CA TYR A 549 -4.93 26.62 -16.53
C TYR A 549 -4.91 27.21 -15.13
N VAL A 550 -3.95 26.76 -14.33
CA VAL A 550 -3.63 27.37 -13.03
C VAL A 550 -2.23 27.95 -13.12
N PRO A 551 -2.05 29.27 -12.94
CA PRO A 551 -0.75 29.88 -13.00
C PRO A 551 0.11 29.43 -11.81
N GLY A 552 1.39 29.16 -12.07
CA GLY A 552 2.39 28.91 -11.06
C GLY A 552 2.72 30.18 -10.27
N VAL A 553 3.24 29.96 -9.07
CA VAL A 553 3.75 31.00 -8.18
C VAL A 553 5.14 30.59 -7.73
N ASP A 554 6.11 31.47 -7.93
CA ASP A 554 7.52 31.23 -7.61
C ASP A 554 7.70 30.66 -6.21
N ARG A 555 8.36 29.50 -6.12
CA ARG A 555 8.68 28.79 -4.87
C ARG A 555 7.48 28.36 -4.03
N GLU A 556 6.26 28.50 -4.54
CA GLU A 556 5.04 28.19 -3.81
C GLU A 556 4.15 27.17 -4.52
N ARG A 557 3.96 27.28 -5.84
CA ARG A 557 3.01 26.45 -6.58
C ARG A 557 3.44 26.24 -8.03
N PRO A 558 3.36 25.01 -8.58
CA PRO A 558 3.61 24.78 -10.00
C PRO A 558 2.46 25.29 -10.90
N TYR A 559 2.71 25.41 -12.20
CA TYR A 559 1.65 25.61 -13.17
C TYR A 559 0.93 24.29 -13.46
N LEU A 560 -0.38 24.35 -13.62
CA LEU A 560 -1.20 23.23 -14.08
C LEU A 560 -1.83 23.59 -15.43
N LEU A 561 -1.67 22.70 -16.40
CA LEU A 561 -2.36 22.77 -17.69
C LEU A 561 -3.13 21.46 -17.91
N GLU A 562 -4.46 21.54 -17.97
CA GLU A 562 -5.34 20.43 -18.36
C GLU A 562 -6.02 20.78 -19.69
N LEU A 563 -5.93 19.87 -20.66
CA LEU A 563 -6.50 20.03 -22.00
C LEU A 563 -7.31 18.79 -22.36
N LYS A 564 -8.59 18.97 -22.68
CA LYS A 564 -9.42 17.93 -23.27
C LYS A 564 -9.40 18.07 -24.79
N LEU A 565 -8.86 17.06 -25.46
CA LEU A 565 -8.65 17.07 -26.90
C LEU A 565 -9.42 15.93 -27.55
N ARG A 566 -10.01 16.23 -28.71
CA ARG A 566 -10.64 15.22 -29.56
C ARG A 566 -9.72 14.86 -30.70
N LEU A 567 -9.33 13.60 -30.77
CA LEU A 567 -8.39 13.07 -31.75
C LEU A 567 -9.13 12.25 -32.81
N PRO A 568 -9.34 12.79 -34.03
CA PRO A 568 -9.94 12.04 -35.12
C PRO A 568 -9.15 10.77 -35.47
N PRO A 569 -9.73 9.83 -36.24
CA PRO A 569 -9.01 8.64 -36.69
C PRO A 569 -7.77 9.02 -37.50
N LYS A 570 -6.67 8.26 -37.34
CA LYS A 570 -5.37 8.50 -38.00
C LYS A 570 -4.85 9.93 -37.89
N SER A 571 -5.06 10.58 -36.75
CA SER A 571 -4.63 11.96 -36.54
C SER A 571 -3.32 12.08 -35.75
N LYS A 572 -2.68 13.24 -35.87
CA LYS A 572 -1.54 13.66 -35.05
C LYS A 572 -1.87 15.01 -34.42
N ALA A 573 -1.94 15.05 -33.10
CA ALA A 573 -2.05 16.29 -32.35
C ALA A 573 -0.67 16.74 -31.87
N GLU A 574 -0.38 18.02 -32.01
CA GLU A 574 0.83 18.67 -31.51
C GLU A 574 0.41 19.78 -30.55
N ILE A 575 0.88 19.68 -29.30
CA ILE A 575 0.70 20.69 -28.25
C ILE A 575 2.07 21.31 -28.03
N SER A 576 2.18 22.62 -28.19
CA SER A 576 3.45 23.33 -27.98
C SER A 576 3.26 24.64 -27.26
N PHE A 577 4.23 25.00 -26.42
CA PHE A 577 4.31 26.32 -25.79
C PHE A 577 5.76 26.65 -25.48
N GLU A 578 6.05 27.94 -25.38
CA GLU A 578 7.33 28.52 -25.00
C GLU A 578 7.38 28.80 -23.50
N PHE A 579 8.60 28.77 -22.94
CA PHE A 579 8.85 29.06 -21.54
C PHE A 579 10.17 29.82 -21.34
N GLU A 580 10.26 30.50 -20.21
CA GLU A 580 11.50 31.06 -19.67
C GLU A 580 11.88 30.38 -18.35
N THR A 581 13.18 30.28 -18.06
CA THR A 581 13.68 29.70 -16.82
C THR A 581 13.88 30.75 -15.73
N SER A 582 13.55 30.42 -14.49
CA SER A 582 13.78 31.32 -13.35
C SER A 582 15.24 31.28 -12.88
N PHE A 583 15.72 32.41 -12.37
CA PHE A 583 16.99 32.45 -11.64
C PHE A 583 16.84 31.86 -10.23
N LEU A 584 17.54 30.75 -10.01
CA LEU A 584 17.58 30.08 -8.72
C LEU A 584 18.64 30.69 -7.79
N LYS A 585 18.36 30.66 -6.49
CA LYS A 585 19.36 30.97 -5.46
C LYS A 585 20.40 29.85 -5.40
N TRP A 586 21.63 30.16 -4.96
CA TRP A 586 22.69 29.15 -4.84
C TRP A 586 22.30 27.97 -3.94
N THR A 587 21.46 28.19 -2.93
CA THR A 587 20.93 27.16 -2.02
C THR A 587 19.84 26.27 -2.65
N GLU A 588 19.26 26.69 -3.78
CA GLU A 588 18.18 25.97 -4.48
C GLU A 588 18.73 24.96 -5.50
N TYR A 589 20.03 25.04 -5.80
CA TYR A 589 20.70 24.08 -6.66
C TYR A 589 20.89 22.74 -5.94
N PRO A 590 20.68 21.60 -6.63
CA PRO A 590 21.16 20.32 -6.13
C PRO A 590 22.70 20.34 -6.01
N PRO A 591 23.29 19.43 -5.22
CA PRO A 591 24.75 19.36 -5.03
C PRO A 591 25.54 19.31 -6.35
N ASP A 592 24.96 18.69 -7.38
CA ASP A 592 25.44 18.79 -8.75
C ASP A 592 24.53 19.72 -9.57
N ALA A 593 24.91 20.99 -9.65
CA ALA A 593 24.18 22.01 -10.40
C ALA A 593 24.24 21.81 -11.92
N ASN A 594 25.28 21.15 -12.43
CA ASN A 594 25.50 20.97 -13.86
C ASN A 594 24.62 19.86 -14.46
N HIS A 595 24.08 18.97 -13.62
CA HIS A 595 23.13 17.93 -14.05
C HIS A 595 21.85 18.52 -14.66
N GLY A 596 21.39 19.67 -14.16
CA GLY A 596 20.11 20.27 -14.55
C GLY A 596 18.92 19.83 -13.69
N PHE A 597 17.73 20.27 -14.09
CA PHE A 597 16.48 20.14 -13.35
C PHE A 597 15.45 19.37 -14.16
N TYR A 598 14.69 18.51 -13.49
CA TYR A 598 13.66 17.71 -14.15
C TYR A 598 12.33 18.43 -14.19
N ILE A 599 11.69 18.40 -15.34
CA ILE A 599 10.25 18.62 -15.49
C ILE A 599 9.58 17.25 -15.47
N PRO A 600 8.58 17.01 -14.59
CA PRO A 600 7.90 15.73 -14.49
C PRO A 600 7.14 15.38 -15.78
N SER A 601 6.87 14.10 -15.96
CA SER A 601 6.07 13.57 -17.07
C SER A 601 4.69 14.24 -17.14
N ALA A 602 4.21 14.52 -18.35
CA ALA A 602 2.81 14.82 -18.55
C ALA A 602 2.00 13.51 -18.55
N VAL A 603 0.72 13.62 -18.23
CA VAL A 603 -0.23 12.52 -18.08
C VAL A 603 -1.26 12.61 -19.18
N LEU A 604 -1.46 11.53 -19.92
CA LEU A 604 -2.50 11.40 -20.92
C LEU A 604 -3.48 10.31 -20.48
N GLU A 605 -4.75 10.67 -20.34
CA GLU A 605 -5.84 9.76 -19.96
C GLU A 605 -6.85 9.64 -21.09
N PHE A 606 -7.30 8.41 -21.36
CA PHE A 606 -8.35 8.15 -22.34
C PHE A 606 -9.05 6.82 -22.04
N VAL A 607 -10.28 6.68 -22.53
CA VAL A 607 -11.01 5.42 -22.48
C VAL A 607 -10.83 4.72 -23.82
N PRO A 608 -10.11 3.60 -23.89
CA PRO A 608 -9.95 2.87 -25.14
C PRO A 608 -11.25 2.16 -25.51
N ASN A 609 -11.60 2.19 -26.79
CA ASN A 609 -12.76 1.45 -27.32
C ASN A 609 -12.54 -0.07 -27.37
N ASP A 610 -11.29 -0.51 -27.20
CA ASP A 610 -10.88 -1.90 -27.30
C ASP A 610 -9.84 -2.23 -26.22
N SER A 611 -9.86 -3.45 -25.72
CA SER A 611 -8.86 -3.96 -24.78
C SER A 611 -7.54 -4.37 -25.47
N ARG A 612 -7.47 -4.29 -26.80
CA ARG A 612 -6.24 -4.48 -27.59
C ARG A 612 -5.07 -3.68 -27.02
N ASN A 613 -3.92 -4.34 -26.87
CA ASN A 613 -2.67 -3.82 -26.31
C ASN A 613 -2.67 -3.50 -24.79
N GLN A 614 -3.75 -3.80 -24.06
CA GLN A 614 -3.73 -3.78 -22.61
C GLN A 614 -3.19 -5.11 -22.05
N THR A 615 -2.50 -5.05 -20.93
CA THR A 615 -2.18 -6.26 -20.16
C THR A 615 -3.40 -6.65 -19.33
N VAL A 616 -4.00 -7.79 -19.66
CA VAL A 616 -5.20 -8.31 -19.00
C VAL A 616 -4.80 -9.40 -18.01
N THR A 617 -5.24 -9.29 -16.77
CA THR A 617 -4.97 -10.26 -15.71
C THR A 617 -6.26 -10.95 -15.26
N LEU A 618 -6.14 -12.17 -14.70
CA LEU A 618 -7.25 -12.84 -14.03
C LEU A 618 -7.41 -12.27 -12.63
N SER A 619 -8.63 -11.88 -12.25
CA SER A 619 -8.92 -11.52 -10.86
C SER A 619 -8.93 -12.80 -10.00
N PRO A 620 -8.18 -12.85 -8.88
CA PRO A 620 -8.13 -14.02 -8.01
C PRO A 620 -9.44 -14.31 -7.28
N HIS A 621 -10.37 -13.34 -7.22
CA HIS A 621 -11.65 -13.48 -6.50
C HIS A 621 -12.81 -14.03 -7.35
N ARG A 622 -12.67 -14.13 -8.68
CA ARG A 622 -13.76 -14.58 -9.57
C ARG A 622 -13.20 -15.23 -10.84
N ARG A 623 -13.41 -16.54 -11.01
CA ARG A 623 -13.09 -17.29 -12.25
C ARG A 623 -13.98 -16.87 -13.44
N GLN A 624 -14.96 -16.00 -13.22
CA GLN A 624 -15.78 -15.33 -14.22
C GLN A 624 -15.78 -13.84 -13.86
N THR A 625 -15.24 -13.02 -14.77
CA THR A 625 -15.18 -11.55 -14.83
C THR A 625 -15.94 -10.74 -13.77
N THR A 626 -15.26 -9.74 -13.18
CA THR A 626 -15.69 -8.35 -12.88
C THR A 626 -14.86 -7.74 -11.74
N GLU A 627 -13.55 -7.62 -11.93
CA GLU A 627 -12.96 -6.32 -11.60
C GLU A 627 -13.21 -5.47 -12.85
N PRO A 628 -13.92 -4.33 -12.73
CA PRO A 628 -14.09 -3.50 -13.90
C PRO A 628 -12.68 -3.15 -14.40
N PRO A 629 -12.42 -3.27 -15.71
CA PRO A 629 -11.15 -2.82 -16.27
C PRO A 629 -10.92 -1.38 -15.80
N GLN A 630 -9.67 -1.03 -15.57
CA GLN A 630 -9.25 0.36 -15.40
C GLN A 630 -9.90 1.14 -16.55
N ARG A 631 -11.03 1.82 -16.27
CA ARG A 631 -11.91 2.36 -17.32
C ARG A 631 -11.14 3.36 -18.17
N VAL A 632 -10.20 4.03 -17.51
CA VAL A 632 -9.27 5.00 -18.06
C VAL A 632 -7.89 4.34 -18.20
N THR A 633 -7.35 4.35 -19.42
CA THR A 633 -5.95 4.06 -19.68
C THR A 633 -5.14 5.33 -19.48
N ARG A 634 -4.07 5.24 -18.68
CA ARG A 634 -3.15 6.35 -18.41
C ARG A 634 -1.80 6.09 -19.05
N VAL A 635 -1.27 7.09 -19.73
CA VAL A 635 0.00 7.05 -20.45
C VAL A 635 0.84 8.25 -20.00
N TYR A 636 2.06 7.97 -19.56
CA TYR A 636 3.01 9.00 -19.14
C TYR A 636 4.00 9.32 -20.26
N THR A 637 4.27 10.62 -20.45
CA THR A 637 5.32 11.08 -21.36
C THR A 637 6.71 10.96 -20.73
N GLU A 638 7.72 11.33 -21.49
CA GLU A 638 9.09 11.57 -21.01
C GLU A 638 9.10 12.63 -19.90
N ALA A 639 9.94 12.40 -18.88
CA ALA A 639 10.42 13.46 -18.00
C ALA A 639 11.53 14.22 -18.73
N LEU A 640 11.48 15.55 -18.70
CA LEU A 640 12.44 16.39 -19.43
C LEU A 640 13.53 16.88 -18.48
N LEU A 641 14.76 17.00 -18.98
CA LEU A 641 15.89 17.54 -18.23
C LEU A 641 16.27 18.91 -18.80
N VAL A 642 16.01 19.98 -18.04
CA VAL A 642 16.29 21.37 -18.41
C VAL A 642 17.57 21.83 -17.72
N THR A 643 18.45 22.48 -18.46
CA THR A 643 19.61 23.18 -17.90
C THR A 643 19.21 24.60 -17.50
N LEU A 644 19.36 24.93 -16.22
CA LEU A 644 19.16 26.27 -15.69
C LEU A 644 20.48 27.05 -15.70
N PRO A 645 20.45 28.38 -15.74
CA PRO A 645 21.66 29.20 -15.69
C PRO A 645 22.39 29.05 -14.35
N THR A 646 23.45 28.24 -14.32
CA THR A 646 24.21 27.94 -13.11
C THR A 646 25.05 29.15 -12.66
N PRO A 647 24.99 29.56 -11.37
CA PRO A 647 25.83 30.63 -10.86
C PRO A 647 27.29 30.17 -10.73
N ASP A 648 28.22 31.11 -10.68
CA ASP A 648 29.63 30.82 -10.42
C ASP A 648 29.83 30.39 -8.95
N PHE A 649 29.98 29.08 -8.73
CA PHE A 649 30.23 28.50 -7.40
C PHE A 649 31.66 28.71 -6.89
N SER A 650 32.58 29.23 -7.71
CA SER A 650 33.97 29.45 -7.30
C SER A 650 34.10 30.55 -6.24
N MET A 651 33.26 31.59 -6.30
CA MET A 651 33.34 32.71 -5.35
C MET A 651 32.98 32.29 -3.92
N PRO A 652 31.85 31.60 -3.63
CA PRO A 652 31.58 31.06 -2.31
C PRO A 652 32.67 30.10 -1.81
N TYR A 653 33.19 29.24 -2.69
CA TYR A 653 34.26 28.30 -2.33
C TYR A 653 35.53 29.04 -1.88
N ASN A 654 35.95 30.06 -2.63
CA ASN A 654 37.11 30.89 -2.27
C ASN A 654 36.92 31.58 -0.92
N VAL A 655 35.72 32.10 -0.64
CA VAL A 655 35.39 32.73 0.65
C VAL A 655 35.43 31.73 1.79
N ILE A 656 34.86 30.53 1.61
CA ILE A 656 34.89 29.46 2.61
C ILE A 656 36.34 29.03 2.88
N CYS A 657 37.13 28.81 1.83
CA CYS A 657 38.55 28.48 1.98
C CYS A 657 39.31 29.55 2.75
N LEU A 658 39.09 30.83 2.45
CA LEU A 658 39.72 31.94 3.16
C LEU A 658 39.28 32.00 4.63
N ALA A 659 37.99 31.86 4.92
CA ALA A 659 37.47 31.86 6.28
C ALA A 659 38.00 30.66 7.10
N CYS A 660 37.95 29.45 6.54
CA CYS A 660 38.50 28.24 7.17
C CYS A 660 40.01 28.38 7.41
N THR A 661 40.75 28.98 6.48
CA THR A 661 42.19 29.24 6.64
C THR A 661 42.45 30.23 7.78
N ALA A 662 41.68 31.33 7.85
CA ALA A 662 41.79 32.31 8.93
C ALA A 662 41.49 31.68 10.30
N VAL A 663 40.44 30.86 10.39
CA VAL A 663 40.09 30.12 11.61
C VAL A 663 41.20 29.13 11.99
N ALA A 664 41.74 28.37 11.03
CA ALA A 664 42.82 27.41 11.28
C ALA A 664 44.10 28.11 11.78
N LEU A 665 44.44 29.26 11.19
CA LEU A 665 45.59 30.07 11.62
C LEU A 665 45.37 30.71 12.99
N ALA A 666 44.15 31.12 13.34
CA ALA A 666 43.82 31.71 14.64
C ALA A 666 43.73 30.66 15.76
N PHE A 667 43.30 29.43 15.43
CA PHE A 667 43.07 28.37 16.40
C PHE A 667 44.34 28.02 17.19
N GLY A 668 45.47 27.84 16.51
CA GLY A 668 46.74 27.48 17.17
C GLY A 668 47.19 28.48 18.24
N PRO A 669 47.29 29.79 17.92
CA PRO A 669 47.60 30.84 18.89
C PRO A 669 46.57 30.95 20.03
N LEU A 670 45.27 30.94 19.73
CA LEU A 670 44.21 31.03 20.74
C LEU A 670 44.23 29.82 21.69
N HIS A 671 44.41 28.62 21.14
CA HIS A 671 44.55 27.40 21.93
C HIS A 671 45.80 27.45 22.81
N ASN A 672 46.94 27.88 22.27
CA ASN A 672 48.18 28.03 23.05
C ASN A 672 48.04 29.07 24.18
N LEU A 673 47.42 30.22 23.93
CA LEU A 673 47.20 31.27 24.94
C LEU A 673 46.28 30.80 26.06
N THR A 674 45.24 30.03 25.73
CA THR A 674 44.24 29.56 26.71
C THR A 674 44.67 28.30 27.47
N THR A 675 45.58 27.50 26.92
CA THR A 675 45.99 26.22 27.52
C THR A 675 47.42 26.22 28.11
N LYS A 676 48.31 27.12 27.69
CA LYS A 676 49.68 27.14 28.24
C LYS A 676 49.69 27.69 29.67
N ARG A 677 50.25 26.88 30.57
CA ARG A 677 50.52 27.28 31.96
C ARG A 677 51.75 28.20 31.98
N LEU A 678 51.53 29.48 32.26
CA LEU A 678 52.62 30.45 32.43
C LEU A 678 53.44 30.07 33.67
N MET A 679 54.69 29.65 33.47
CA MET A 679 55.63 29.41 34.57
C MET A 679 56.50 30.64 34.79
N TRP A 680 56.53 31.11 36.03
CA TRP A 680 57.36 32.22 36.44
C TRP A 680 58.83 31.78 36.46
N ILE A 681 59.65 32.35 35.57
CA ILE A 681 61.10 32.13 35.59
C ILE A 681 61.71 33.19 36.50
N SER A 682 62.20 32.79 37.66
CA SER A 682 62.93 33.68 38.57
C SER A 682 64.22 34.19 37.89
N PRO A 683 64.59 35.48 38.04
CA PRO A 683 65.75 36.05 37.38
C PRO A 683 67.05 35.35 37.82
N PRO A 684 68.09 35.30 36.95
CA PRO A 684 69.33 34.60 37.26
C PRO A 684 69.99 35.20 38.50
N ARG A 685 70.29 34.36 39.51
CA ARG A 685 70.93 34.77 40.77
C ARG A 685 72.26 35.48 40.51
N SER A 686 72.48 36.61 41.17
CA SER A 686 73.70 37.41 41.05
C SER A 686 74.93 36.62 41.54
N LEU A 687 76.09 36.88 40.93
CA LEU A 687 77.36 36.19 41.23
C LEU A 687 77.72 36.20 42.73
N ARG A 688 77.36 37.28 43.44
CA ARG A 688 77.53 37.38 44.90
C ARG A 688 76.74 36.32 45.67
N GLN A 689 75.52 36.01 45.26
CA GLN A 689 74.69 34.99 45.92
C GLN A 689 75.20 33.57 45.66
N LYS A 690 75.84 33.32 44.51
CA LYS A 690 76.52 32.04 44.23
C LYS A 690 77.78 31.90 45.10
N LEU A 691 78.59 32.96 45.23
CA LEU A 691 79.81 32.97 46.05
C LEU A 691 79.54 32.80 47.55
N THR A 692 78.50 33.46 48.09
CA THR A 692 78.13 33.28 49.51
C THR A 692 77.62 31.87 49.80
N SER A 693 76.89 31.25 48.86
CA SER A 693 76.44 29.86 49.00
C SER A 693 77.58 28.82 48.90
N PHE A 694 78.65 29.16 48.16
CA PHE A 694 79.84 28.32 48.01
C PHE A 694 80.75 28.41 49.25
N LEU A 695 80.97 29.63 49.77
CA LEU A 695 81.75 29.86 51.00
C LEU A 695 81.06 29.28 52.24
N SER A 696 79.72 29.34 52.32
CA SER A 696 78.97 28.71 53.41
C SER A 696 79.03 27.17 53.38
N ARG A 697 79.31 26.57 52.22
CA ARG A 697 79.52 25.12 52.09
C ARG A 697 80.92 24.67 52.52
N PHE A 698 81.95 25.51 52.34
CA PHE A 698 83.31 25.20 52.80
C PHE A 698 83.51 25.42 54.30
N ARG A 699 82.73 26.31 54.94
CA ARG A 699 82.79 26.51 56.39
C ARG A 699 82.11 25.39 57.19
N LYS A 700 81.26 24.57 56.56
CA LYS A 700 80.61 23.40 57.20
C LYS A 700 81.43 22.11 57.15
N THR A 701 82.42 22.00 56.26
CA THR A 701 83.25 20.78 56.11
C THR A 701 84.54 20.78 56.94
N GLY A 702 84.82 21.85 57.71
CA GLY A 702 86.00 21.96 58.58
C GLY A 702 85.79 21.51 60.04
N ASP A 703 84.54 21.53 60.54
CA ASP A 703 84.23 21.22 61.95
C ASP A 703 83.76 19.76 62.18
N GLU A 704 83.61 18.93 61.14
CA GLU A 704 83.20 17.52 61.25
C GLU A 704 84.36 16.51 61.32
N LYS A 705 85.60 16.93 61.63
CA LYS A 705 86.77 16.03 61.78
C LYS A 705 87.35 15.91 63.20
N LYS A 706 86.61 16.32 64.23
CA LYS A 706 86.93 16.02 65.65
C LYS A 706 85.66 15.67 66.44
N GLU A 707 85.12 14.48 66.21
CA GLU A 707 84.51 13.60 67.22
C GLU A 707 84.09 12.28 66.55
N ASN A 708 84.80 11.21 66.94
CA ASN A 708 84.72 9.78 66.57
C ASN A 708 85.18 9.34 65.17
#